data_AF-A0A8S4BDR8-F1
#
_entry.id   AF-A0A8S4BDR8-F1
#
_cell.length_a   1.000
_cell.length_b   1.000
_cell.length_c   1.000
_cell.angle_alpha   90.00
_cell.angle_beta   90.00
_cell.angle_gamma   90.00
#
_symmetry.space_group_name_H-M   'P 1'
#
loop_
_entity.id
_entity.type
_entity.pdbx_description
1 polymer ?
#
loop_
_entity_poly.entity_id
_entity_poly.type
_entity_poly.pdbx_seq_one_letter_code
_entity_poly.pdbx_strand_id
1 'polypeptide(L)'
;MLEIYTRAQTVTQGGEEGRREEGGGREATKYLERRRISGGGNISWFQSGSTAGSASICLLACLIVTRRCGFTSSSSDSVSFLAPGKRNALQDYQKSDGIQLVMLSSDATHLTKTKKMSLSRCAKACSRNRKIPFTCRAFLYDHNNRKCQWLSFDNNSPGAQSHQNVNYQLYQKKDYVRECIVGTGQSYRGQTSETVSGIRCQDWASNIPHEHKFSSKRFRKYDLRKNYCRNPDNSTVGPWCFTTDPRPHLRYQECGVPQCSQVECMNCNGEDYRGPMDHTDSRKECQRWDLQEPHKHLFDPKSYPDRGLNDNYCRNPNGRHRPWCFTMDPNTPWEYCSIKVCETPPKSNVIETTQCYQGRGEGYRGTVDMTKAGLTCQRWDSQYPHNHTFIPEAYPCKDLSENYCRNPDGQEFPWCFTTDPRVRKMFCTNIPQCGSQTIPVNDCYDGFGENYQGEQSRTRSNLPCAPWRDHSNSGERGMLTASLEGNYCRNPDKDKHGPWCFANNSAIRWDYCNISPCDSSKNTIPMVEPSSVGCFVHKSTRIVGGGHVGISDGSWMVSIQKGSIHWCGGSLIREEWVLTDRQCFSSCVPDLSEYRVWLGVTDIREGPPDWSKGQEVSIANVVCGPDGSSLALLRLSKPALPADNVHTIQLPLAGCSIPEGTICKMYGWGETKGTGQDDILKAVDLPIVSNARCRELHRGNLHITNTKICAGGKRNEGVCERDYGGPLVCQDGDIRVIVGVSVHGRGCARANQPAIFINVPFYAQWIYKVFRHYPNPDAV
;
A
#
# COMPACT_ATOMS: atom_id res chain seq x y z
N MET A 1 -18.61 32.99 14.67
CA MET A 1 -18.78 33.67 13.36
C MET A 1 -18.37 32.68 12.28
N LEU A 2 -19.12 32.38 11.22
CA LEU A 2 -20.54 32.57 10.84
C LEU A 2 -20.80 31.35 9.91
N GLU A 3 -21.80 30.48 10.03
CA GLU A 3 -23.27 30.60 9.92
C GLU A 3 -23.88 31.02 8.55
N ILE A 4 -24.36 29.99 7.81
CA ILE A 4 -25.63 29.83 7.04
C ILE A 4 -25.95 30.75 5.79
N TYR A 5 -26.88 30.28 4.92
CA TYR A 5 -27.64 30.95 3.82
C TYR A 5 -26.96 31.11 2.42
N THR A 6 -27.57 30.89 1.22
CA THR A 6 -28.85 30.21 0.82
C THR A 6 -28.97 29.83 -0.69
N ARG A 7 -29.88 28.88 -0.98
CA ARG A 7 -30.83 28.67 -2.12
C ARG A 7 -30.78 29.51 -3.45
N ALA A 8 -30.66 28.76 -4.57
CA ALA A 8 -31.67 28.45 -5.63
C ALA A 8 -32.37 29.51 -6.54
N GLN A 9 -32.47 29.17 -7.85
CA GLN A 9 -33.52 29.52 -8.86
C GLN A 9 -33.46 28.47 -10.02
N THR A 10 -34.54 27.73 -10.38
CA THR A 10 -35.55 27.92 -11.49
C THR A 10 -34.97 27.90 -12.92
N VAL A 11 -35.59 27.34 -13.99
CA VAL A 11 -37.01 27.31 -14.46
C VAL A 11 -37.38 25.94 -15.15
N THR A 12 -38.65 25.76 -15.56
CA THR A 12 -39.39 24.53 -15.92
C THR A 12 -39.44 24.08 -17.39
N GLN A 13 -39.52 22.75 -17.62
CA GLN A 13 -40.34 22.05 -18.65
C GLN A 13 -40.35 20.52 -18.40
N GLY A 14 -41.36 19.71 -18.80
CA GLY A 14 -42.72 20.09 -19.22
C GLY A 14 -43.52 19.10 -20.11
N GLY A 15 -43.83 17.85 -19.70
CA GLY A 15 -44.79 16.98 -20.43
C GLY A 15 -44.90 15.51 -19.94
N GLU A 16 -46.15 15.03 -19.79
CA GLU A 16 -46.77 13.68 -20.02
C GLU A 16 -45.92 12.38 -20.05
N GLU A 17 -46.39 11.18 -19.67
CA GLU A 17 -47.70 10.67 -19.17
C GLU A 17 -47.50 9.37 -18.35
N GLY A 18 -48.54 8.85 -17.67
CA GLY A 18 -48.53 7.50 -17.04
C GLY A 18 -49.02 7.46 -15.59
N ARG A 19 -49.94 6.54 -15.26
CA ARG A 19 -50.74 6.56 -14.03
C ARG A 19 -51.11 5.15 -13.57
N ARG A 20 -51.10 4.89 -12.24
CA ARG A 20 -51.97 4.00 -11.40
C ARG A 20 -51.25 3.57 -10.11
N GLU A 21 -51.79 3.89 -8.92
CA GLU A 21 -52.56 3.02 -7.98
C GLU A 21 -51.63 2.16 -7.07
N GLU A 22 -51.84 1.92 -5.76
CA GLU A 22 -52.92 2.32 -4.82
C GLU A 22 -52.49 2.22 -3.33
N GLY A 23 -53.22 2.89 -2.40
CA GLY A 23 -53.20 2.66 -0.92
C GLY A 23 -51.96 3.10 -0.11
N GLY A 24 -52.04 3.40 1.20
CA GLY A 24 -53.18 3.55 2.13
C GLY A 24 -52.74 3.83 3.59
N GLY A 25 -53.57 4.52 4.40
CA GLY A 25 -53.30 4.86 5.83
C GLY A 25 -52.47 6.16 6.03
N ARG A 26 -52.69 7.07 6.99
CA ARG A 26 -53.50 7.16 8.24
C ARG A 26 -53.19 6.05 9.27
N GLU A 27 -52.97 6.33 10.55
CA GLU A 27 -53.07 7.55 11.40
C GLU A 27 -51.90 7.53 12.44
N ALA A 28 -51.69 8.42 13.43
CA ALA A 28 -52.64 9.19 14.25
C ALA A 28 -52.04 10.42 14.99
N THR A 29 -52.95 11.27 15.47
CA THR A 29 -52.90 12.16 16.68
C THR A 29 -51.86 13.30 16.84
N LYS A 30 -52.40 14.45 17.26
CA LYS A 30 -51.71 15.67 17.73
C LYS A 30 -51.76 15.78 19.25
N TYR A 31 -50.81 16.49 19.86
CA TYR A 31 -51.01 17.46 20.96
C TYR A 31 -50.09 18.67 20.61
N LEU A 32 -50.49 19.96 20.62
CA LEU A 32 -51.09 20.81 21.67
C LEU A 32 -50.12 21.09 22.84
N GLU A 33 -49.86 22.34 23.27
CA GLU A 33 -50.23 23.66 22.73
C GLU A 33 -49.28 24.79 23.21
N ARG A 34 -49.43 26.01 22.66
CA ARG A 34 -48.64 27.23 22.91
C ARG A 34 -48.97 27.96 24.24
N ARG A 35 -47.95 28.58 24.84
CA ARG A 35 -48.00 29.97 25.38
C ARG A 35 -46.67 30.67 24.98
N ARG A 36 -46.57 31.90 24.43
CA ARG A 36 -47.25 33.21 24.66
C ARG A 36 -46.75 33.79 26.01
N ILE A 37 -46.12 34.97 26.09
CA ILE A 37 -46.69 36.32 25.85
C ILE A 37 -45.58 37.37 25.54
N SER A 38 -46.00 38.55 25.04
CA SER A 38 -45.29 39.80 24.66
C SER A 38 -44.33 40.43 25.69
N GLY A 39 -43.52 41.45 25.38
CA GLY A 39 -43.31 42.20 24.11
C GLY A 39 -43.28 43.74 24.27
N GLY A 40 -42.85 44.47 23.24
CA GLY A 40 -42.74 45.95 23.20
C GLY A 40 -41.43 46.53 23.82
N GLY A 41 -40.93 47.71 23.43
CA GLY A 41 -41.31 48.51 22.27
C GLY A 41 -40.74 49.96 22.23
N ASN A 42 -39.87 50.25 21.26
CA ASN A 42 -39.65 51.53 20.55
C ASN A 42 -39.18 52.83 21.29
N ILE A 43 -38.59 53.74 20.49
CA ILE A 43 -38.42 55.22 20.70
C ILE A 43 -37.35 55.65 21.75
N SER A 44 -36.43 56.62 21.52
CA SER A 44 -35.99 57.37 20.30
C SER A 44 -34.84 58.37 20.59
N TRP A 45 -34.10 58.82 19.54
CA TRP A 45 -33.16 59.98 19.49
C TRP A 45 -31.90 59.90 20.42
N PHE A 46 -30.76 60.57 20.19
CA PHE A 46 -30.46 61.83 19.45
C PHE A 46 -29.11 61.77 18.66
N GLN A 47 -28.73 62.90 18.05
CA GLN A 47 -27.54 63.10 17.20
C GLN A 47 -26.24 63.37 17.98
N SER A 48 -25.08 63.13 17.35
CA SER A 48 -23.97 64.11 17.16
C SER A 48 -22.70 63.42 16.62
N GLY A 49 -21.64 64.19 16.30
CA GLY A 49 -20.36 63.63 15.85
C GLY A 49 -19.24 64.67 15.75
N SER A 50 -18.10 64.23 15.20
CA SER A 50 -16.85 64.98 14.99
C SER A 50 -16.01 65.30 16.23
N THR A 51 -14.75 64.83 16.24
CA THR A 51 -13.52 65.68 16.33
C THR A 51 -12.27 64.79 16.14
N ALA A 52 -11.06 65.36 16.15
CA ALA A 52 -9.83 64.70 15.66
C ALA A 52 -8.58 64.97 16.51
N GLY A 53 -7.52 64.17 16.29
CA GLY A 53 -6.20 64.31 16.92
C GLY A 53 -5.99 63.39 18.14
N SER A 54 -4.76 63.04 18.56
CA SER A 54 -3.42 63.35 18.01
C SER A 54 -2.39 62.30 18.47
N ALA A 55 -1.44 61.88 17.62
CA ALA A 55 -0.19 61.23 18.05
C ALA A 55 0.91 61.26 16.98
N SER A 56 2.00 61.98 17.27
CA SER A 56 3.31 61.89 16.59
C SER A 56 4.09 60.65 17.11
N ILE A 57 5.28 60.25 16.66
CA ILE A 57 6.34 60.90 15.85
C ILE A 57 7.29 59.85 15.22
N CYS A 58 8.00 60.22 14.13
CA CYS A 58 9.39 59.89 13.70
C CYS A 58 10.13 58.59 14.17
N LEU A 59 11.06 57.95 13.43
CA LEU A 59 11.88 58.16 12.20
C LEU A 59 12.53 56.77 11.87
N LEU A 60 13.06 56.31 10.71
CA LEU A 60 13.38 56.74 9.31
C LEU A 60 12.73 55.71 8.33
N ALA A 61 12.73 55.73 6.99
CA ALA A 61 13.65 56.12 5.89
C ALA A 61 14.79 55.11 5.61
N CYS A 62 15.15 54.75 4.37
CA CYS A 62 15.05 55.38 3.03
C CYS A 62 14.79 54.30 1.93
N LEU A 63 14.38 54.54 0.66
CA LEU A 63 13.84 55.69 -0.10
C LEU A 63 13.20 55.14 -1.42
N ILE A 64 12.06 55.71 -1.86
CA ILE A 64 11.80 56.37 -3.18
C ILE A 64 12.30 55.68 -4.50
N VAL A 65 11.57 55.59 -5.64
CA VAL A 65 10.24 56.06 -6.12
C VAL A 65 9.90 55.26 -7.45
N THR A 66 8.77 55.27 -8.19
CA THR A 66 7.86 56.35 -8.67
C THR A 66 6.48 55.84 -9.16
N ARG A 67 5.48 56.76 -9.11
CA ARG A 67 4.37 57.12 -10.05
C ARG A 67 3.97 56.16 -11.21
N ARG A 68 2.66 55.86 -11.40
CA ARG A 68 1.53 56.68 -11.98
C ARG A 68 1.75 57.05 -13.46
N CYS A 69 0.75 57.16 -14.36
CA CYS A 69 -0.69 56.80 -14.41
C CYS A 69 -1.18 56.94 -15.87
N GLY A 70 -2.31 56.33 -16.27
CA GLY A 70 -2.93 56.55 -17.58
C GLY A 70 -4.30 55.85 -17.72
N PHE A 71 -5.25 56.48 -18.42
CA PHE A 71 -6.65 56.05 -18.57
C PHE A 71 -7.06 56.15 -20.05
N THR A 72 -7.83 55.17 -20.59
CA THR A 72 -9.07 55.33 -21.42
C THR A 72 -9.37 54.13 -22.37
N SER A 73 -10.65 53.73 -22.36
CA SER A 73 -11.50 53.17 -23.45
C SER A 73 -11.06 52.01 -24.38
N SER A 74 -11.82 50.91 -24.25
CA SER A 74 -12.58 50.15 -25.28
C SER A 74 -11.91 49.19 -26.31
N SER A 75 -12.29 47.91 -26.15
CA SER A 75 -12.78 46.95 -27.16
C SER A 75 -11.89 46.46 -28.33
N SER A 76 -11.31 45.28 -28.15
CA SER A 76 -11.42 44.14 -29.09
C SER A 76 -10.93 42.85 -28.42
N ASP A 77 -11.63 41.72 -28.59
CA ASP A 77 -11.23 40.46 -27.96
C ASP A 77 -9.88 39.92 -28.49
N SER A 78 -8.95 39.64 -27.58
CA SER A 78 -7.70 38.95 -27.90
C SER A 78 -7.30 38.00 -26.77
N VAL A 79 -7.27 36.70 -27.05
CA VAL A 79 -6.85 35.67 -26.09
C VAL A 79 -5.42 35.93 -25.64
N SER A 80 -5.21 36.08 -24.33
CA SER A 80 -3.96 36.52 -23.74
C SER A 80 -2.88 35.43 -23.74
N PHE A 81 -2.09 35.36 -24.82
CA PHE A 81 -0.88 34.53 -24.85
C PHE A 81 0.13 35.01 -23.80
N LEU A 82 0.48 34.14 -22.85
CA LEU A 82 1.44 34.43 -21.78
C LEU A 82 2.82 34.83 -22.34
N ALA A 83 3.43 35.84 -21.72
CA ALA A 83 4.68 36.42 -22.20
C ALA A 83 5.84 35.38 -22.27
N PRO A 84 6.66 35.37 -23.34
CA PRO A 84 7.63 34.30 -23.66
C PRO A 84 8.92 34.31 -22.80
N GLY A 85 8.81 34.75 -21.54
CA GLY A 85 9.88 34.81 -20.55
C GLY A 85 10.07 33.52 -19.73
N LYS A 86 8.96 32.90 -19.27
CA LYS A 86 8.97 31.83 -18.25
C LYS A 86 8.97 30.38 -18.80
N ARG A 87 8.48 30.10 -20.01
CA ARG A 87 8.43 28.73 -20.54
C ARG A 87 9.85 28.13 -20.68
N ASN A 88 10.09 26.98 -20.05
CA ASN A 88 11.37 26.27 -20.14
C ASN A 88 11.51 25.62 -21.53
N ALA A 89 12.67 25.81 -22.17
CA ALA A 89 12.93 25.27 -23.50
C ALA A 89 13.07 23.73 -23.52
N LEU A 90 13.29 23.08 -22.38
CA LEU A 90 13.33 21.61 -22.29
C LEU A 90 11.98 20.95 -22.62
N GLN A 91 10.89 21.72 -22.64
CA GLN A 91 9.58 21.24 -23.10
C GLN A 91 9.57 20.82 -24.56
N ASP A 92 10.44 21.38 -25.41
CA ASP A 92 10.47 21.05 -26.84
C ASP A 92 11.13 19.68 -27.13
N TYR A 93 11.67 19.00 -26.10
CA TYR A 93 12.57 17.86 -26.26
C TYR A 93 12.06 16.58 -25.60
N GLN A 94 12.33 15.45 -26.25
CA GLN A 94 12.32 14.11 -25.68
C GLN A 94 13.71 13.78 -25.14
N LYS A 95 13.79 13.26 -23.92
CA LYS A 95 15.04 12.94 -23.22
C LYS A 95 15.36 11.43 -23.29
N SER A 96 16.64 11.12 -23.44
CA SER A 96 17.17 9.76 -23.25
C SER A 96 18.48 9.82 -22.46
N ASP A 97 18.50 9.16 -21.30
CA ASP A 97 19.70 9.05 -20.47
C ASP A 97 20.66 8.00 -21.01
N GLY A 98 21.97 8.27 -20.90
CA GLY A 98 23.02 7.34 -21.29
C GLY A 98 23.15 7.10 -22.80
N ILE A 99 22.51 7.89 -23.66
CA ILE A 99 22.62 7.74 -25.12
C ILE A 99 23.48 8.86 -25.73
N GLN A 100 24.44 8.46 -26.57
CA GLN A 100 25.19 9.34 -27.45
C GLN A 100 24.80 9.08 -28.91
N LEU A 101 24.31 10.12 -29.60
CA LEU A 101 23.99 10.08 -31.03
C LEU A 101 25.17 10.60 -31.86
N VAL A 102 25.63 9.83 -32.84
CA VAL A 102 26.73 10.18 -33.77
C VAL A 102 26.28 10.04 -35.23
N MET A 103 27.11 10.53 -36.15
CA MET A 103 26.97 10.29 -37.61
C MET A 103 28.17 9.49 -38.09
N LEU A 104 27.96 8.51 -38.97
CA LEU A 104 29.03 7.72 -39.59
C LEU A 104 29.77 8.43 -40.75
N SER A 105 29.36 9.65 -41.11
CA SER A 105 29.97 10.41 -42.21
C SER A 105 31.27 11.12 -41.78
N SER A 106 32.28 11.08 -42.63
CA SER A 106 33.55 11.81 -42.48
C SER A 106 33.40 13.33 -42.33
N ASP A 107 32.31 13.93 -42.86
CA ASP A 107 32.02 15.37 -42.77
C ASP A 107 31.21 15.78 -41.52
N ALA A 108 31.14 14.92 -40.49
CA ALA A 108 30.34 15.17 -39.27
C ALA A 108 30.73 16.44 -38.47
N THR A 109 31.88 17.05 -38.75
CA THR A 109 32.35 18.30 -38.11
C THR A 109 31.42 19.48 -38.36
N HIS A 110 30.91 19.65 -39.59
CA HIS A 110 29.96 20.72 -39.94
C HIS A 110 28.54 20.45 -39.44
N LEU A 111 28.22 19.19 -39.13
CA LEU A 111 26.91 18.73 -38.67
C LEU A 111 26.69 18.92 -37.16
N THR A 112 27.72 19.29 -36.40
CA THR A 112 27.68 19.44 -34.93
C THR A 112 28.28 20.75 -34.46
N LYS A 113 27.96 21.20 -33.24
CA LYS A 113 28.59 22.39 -32.62
C LYS A 113 28.61 22.31 -31.11
N THR A 114 29.78 22.51 -30.51
CA THR A 114 30.02 22.27 -29.07
C THR A 114 30.35 23.57 -28.31
N LYS A 115 29.81 23.73 -27.10
CA LYS A 115 30.12 24.85 -26.17
C LYS A 115 29.77 24.51 -24.71
N LYS A 116 30.56 24.97 -23.74
CA LYS A 116 30.21 24.89 -22.30
C LYS A 116 29.09 25.88 -21.94
N MET A 117 28.02 25.41 -21.29
CA MET A 117 26.91 26.19 -20.72
C MET A 117 25.95 25.31 -19.88
N SER A 118 24.93 25.90 -19.25
CA SER A 118 23.86 25.13 -18.59
C SER A 118 22.90 24.47 -19.61
N LEU A 119 22.32 23.33 -19.23
CA LEU A 119 21.28 22.61 -19.97
C LEU A 119 20.14 23.53 -20.45
N SER A 120 19.61 24.39 -19.58
CA SER A 120 18.57 25.38 -19.91
C SER A 120 18.98 26.38 -20.99
N ARG A 121 20.27 26.76 -21.05
CA ARG A 121 20.81 27.62 -22.13
C ARG A 121 21.08 26.82 -23.41
N CYS A 122 21.48 25.56 -23.29
CA CYS A 122 21.69 24.62 -24.39
C CYS A 122 20.41 24.41 -25.20
N ALA A 123 19.31 24.04 -24.51
CA ALA A 123 17.99 23.89 -25.10
C ALA A 123 17.48 25.22 -25.70
N LYS A 124 17.54 26.33 -24.95
CA LYS A 124 17.06 27.66 -25.42
C LYS A 124 17.83 28.20 -26.63
N ALA A 125 19.08 27.78 -26.82
CA ALA A 125 19.85 28.07 -28.04
C ALA A 125 19.41 27.18 -29.22
N CYS A 126 19.18 25.88 -28.98
CA CYS A 126 18.74 24.92 -30.00
C CYS A 126 17.31 25.21 -30.49
N SER A 127 16.35 25.53 -29.61
CA SER A 127 14.97 25.89 -30.01
C SER A 127 14.93 27.15 -30.87
N ARG A 128 15.85 28.09 -30.63
CA ARG A 128 15.94 29.38 -31.35
C ARG A 128 17.01 29.42 -32.45
N ASN A 129 17.68 28.29 -32.76
CA ASN A 129 18.87 28.19 -33.62
C ASN A 129 19.95 29.29 -33.37
N ARG A 130 20.05 29.80 -32.14
CA ARG A 130 20.73 31.07 -31.85
C ARG A 130 22.25 30.92 -31.87
N LYS A 131 22.90 31.48 -32.91
CA LYS A 131 24.35 31.35 -33.21
C LYS A 131 24.78 29.90 -33.56
N ILE A 132 23.85 29.09 -34.08
CA ILE A 132 24.09 27.74 -34.62
C ILE A 132 24.04 27.85 -36.16
N PRO A 133 24.97 27.24 -36.93
CA PRO A 133 25.03 27.40 -38.38
C PRO A 133 24.00 26.55 -39.15
N PHE A 134 23.31 25.64 -38.46
CA PHE A 134 22.32 24.70 -38.99
C PHE A 134 21.03 24.74 -38.15
N THR A 135 19.94 24.17 -38.70
CA THR A 135 18.73 23.87 -37.92
C THR A 135 19.06 22.81 -36.87
N CYS A 136 19.05 23.19 -35.60
CA CYS A 136 19.32 22.27 -34.50
C CYS A 136 18.12 21.34 -34.31
N ARG A 137 18.33 20.01 -34.34
CA ARG A 137 17.27 19.01 -34.14
C ARG A 137 17.41 18.25 -32.83
N ALA A 138 18.63 17.88 -32.47
CA ALA A 138 18.94 17.29 -31.17
C ALA A 138 20.13 18.01 -30.52
N PHE A 139 20.36 17.75 -29.25
CA PHE A 139 21.62 18.05 -28.59
C PHE A 139 22.01 16.96 -27.60
N LEU A 140 23.32 16.77 -27.45
CA LEU A 140 23.91 16.01 -26.37
C LEU A 140 24.31 16.97 -25.25
N TYR A 141 24.09 16.57 -24.01
CA TYR A 141 24.51 17.31 -22.84
C TYR A 141 25.27 16.42 -21.86
N ASP A 142 26.52 16.78 -21.62
CA ASP A 142 27.40 16.19 -20.61
C ASP A 142 27.29 17.03 -19.33
N HIS A 143 26.77 16.40 -18.28
CA HIS A 143 26.54 17.02 -16.98
C HIS A 143 27.84 17.34 -16.24
N ASN A 144 28.84 16.47 -16.34
CA ASN A 144 30.10 16.55 -15.62
C ASN A 144 30.94 17.75 -16.09
N ASN A 145 31.06 17.94 -17.40
CA ASN A 145 31.80 19.05 -18.01
C ASN A 145 30.92 20.28 -18.32
N ARG A 146 29.61 20.21 -18.04
CA ARG A 146 28.58 21.22 -18.39
C ARG A 146 28.68 21.61 -19.88
N LYS A 147 28.79 20.58 -20.73
CA LYS A 147 29.17 20.67 -22.15
C LYS A 147 27.97 20.34 -23.03
N CYS A 148 27.55 21.32 -23.80
CA CYS A 148 26.44 21.24 -24.75
C CYS A 148 27.00 20.97 -26.16
N GLN A 149 26.46 19.99 -26.88
CA GLN A 149 26.80 19.68 -28.26
C GLN A 149 25.52 19.59 -29.10
N TRP A 150 25.24 20.63 -29.89
CA TRP A 150 24.10 20.68 -30.79
C TRP A 150 24.34 19.83 -32.03
N LEU A 151 23.29 19.17 -32.53
CA LEU A 151 23.29 18.29 -33.69
C LEU A 151 22.29 18.81 -34.74
N SER A 152 22.69 18.78 -36.01
CA SER A 152 21.82 19.06 -37.17
C SER A 152 20.91 17.89 -37.56
N PHE A 153 21.11 16.75 -36.90
CA PHE A 153 20.45 15.47 -37.11
C PHE A 153 19.74 14.98 -35.83
N ASP A 154 18.92 13.96 -36.02
CA ASP A 154 18.12 13.24 -35.02
C ASP A 154 18.23 11.74 -35.32
N ASN A 155 17.67 10.88 -34.47
CA ASN A 155 17.72 9.42 -34.62
C ASN A 155 17.17 8.91 -35.96
N ASN A 156 16.30 9.69 -36.62
CA ASN A 156 15.64 9.30 -37.87
C ASN A 156 16.36 9.89 -39.11
N SER A 157 17.51 10.56 -38.93
CA SER A 157 18.39 10.98 -40.03
C SER A 157 19.18 9.79 -40.59
N PRO A 158 19.27 9.61 -41.93
CA PRO A 158 20.13 8.61 -42.54
C PRO A 158 21.59 8.73 -42.10
N GLY A 159 22.20 7.62 -41.68
CA GLY A 159 23.59 7.57 -41.22
C GLY A 159 23.83 8.00 -39.76
N ALA A 160 22.78 8.31 -39.00
CA ALA A 160 22.88 8.49 -37.55
C ALA A 160 22.92 7.14 -36.82
N GLN A 161 23.66 7.05 -35.72
CA GLN A 161 23.70 5.88 -34.84
C GLN A 161 23.68 6.28 -33.37
N SER A 162 22.95 5.51 -32.55
CA SER A 162 22.85 5.66 -31.10
C SER A 162 23.77 4.66 -30.38
N HIS A 163 24.70 5.15 -29.58
CA HIS A 163 25.57 4.34 -28.73
C HIS A 163 25.26 4.56 -27.26
N GLN A 164 25.41 3.51 -26.44
CA GLN A 164 25.35 3.62 -24.98
C GLN A 164 26.62 4.32 -24.47
N ASN A 165 26.44 5.48 -23.83
CA ASN A 165 27.49 6.23 -23.15
C ASN A 165 26.89 7.05 -21.99
N VAL A 166 27.07 6.55 -20.76
CA VAL A 166 26.57 7.14 -19.51
C VAL A 166 26.99 8.60 -19.25
N ASN A 167 28.02 9.10 -19.94
CA ASN A 167 28.49 10.48 -19.79
C ASN A 167 27.60 11.52 -20.49
N TYR A 168 26.70 11.10 -21.38
CA TYR A 168 25.83 11.98 -22.16
C TYR A 168 24.34 11.67 -21.94
N GLN A 169 23.54 12.74 -21.93
CA GLN A 169 22.11 12.67 -22.15
C GLN A 169 21.77 13.23 -23.53
N LEU A 170 20.92 12.53 -24.27
CA LEU A 170 20.40 12.96 -25.56
C LEU A 170 19.06 13.66 -25.37
N TYR A 171 18.90 14.82 -26.02
CA TYR A 171 17.68 15.60 -26.06
C TYR A 171 17.29 15.86 -27.51
N GLN A 172 16.23 15.21 -28.01
CA GLN A 172 15.77 15.31 -29.40
C GLN A 172 14.51 16.15 -29.49
N LYS A 173 14.39 17.08 -30.44
CA LYS A 173 13.16 17.89 -30.60
C LYS A 173 11.98 17.00 -31.00
N LYS A 174 10.94 17.02 -30.18
CA LYS A 174 9.70 16.24 -30.33
C LYS A 174 9.11 16.34 -31.74
N ASP A 175 9.08 17.54 -32.30
CA ASP A 175 8.57 17.82 -33.66
C ASP A 175 9.15 16.89 -34.74
N TYR A 176 10.43 16.47 -34.63
CA TYR A 176 11.14 15.67 -35.63
C TYR A 176 11.08 14.16 -35.38
N VAL A 177 10.84 13.75 -34.13
CA VAL A 177 10.90 12.34 -33.69
C VAL A 177 9.54 11.73 -33.36
N ARG A 178 8.49 12.55 -33.18
CA ARG A 178 7.10 12.08 -33.06
C ARG A 178 6.48 11.89 -34.44
N GLU A 179 5.72 10.81 -34.58
CA GLU A 179 4.94 10.50 -35.78
C GLU A 179 3.45 10.87 -35.60
N CYS A 180 3.17 11.79 -34.67
CA CYS A 180 1.84 12.24 -34.31
C CYS A 180 1.75 13.76 -34.17
N ILE A 181 0.53 14.29 -34.18
CA ILE A 181 0.25 15.72 -34.07
C ILE A 181 -0.53 16.06 -32.80
N VAL A 182 -0.48 17.33 -32.41
CA VAL A 182 -1.42 17.92 -31.44
C VAL A 182 -2.10 19.10 -32.13
N GLY A 183 -3.44 19.11 -32.13
CA GLY A 183 -4.22 20.13 -32.84
C GLY A 183 -4.01 20.03 -34.36
N THR A 184 -3.69 21.16 -35.01
CA THR A 184 -3.47 21.21 -36.47
C THR A 184 -2.14 20.60 -36.91
N GLY A 185 -1.19 20.34 -35.99
CA GLY A 185 0.13 19.83 -36.38
C GLY A 185 1.01 20.83 -37.13
N GLN A 186 0.81 22.15 -37.02
CA GLN A 186 1.67 23.15 -37.69
C GLN A 186 3.16 23.01 -37.33
N SER A 187 3.49 22.50 -36.14
CA SER A 187 4.87 22.21 -35.72
C SER A 187 5.41 20.85 -36.19
N TYR A 188 4.59 19.95 -36.74
CA TYR A 188 5.00 18.59 -37.13
C TYR A 188 6.16 18.58 -38.14
N ARG A 189 7.23 17.83 -37.86
CA ARG A 189 8.42 17.68 -38.70
C ARG A 189 8.82 16.22 -38.98
N GLY A 190 7.95 15.25 -38.62
CA GLY A 190 8.13 13.82 -38.88
C GLY A 190 8.19 13.45 -40.36
N GLN A 191 8.26 12.14 -40.64
CA GLN A 191 8.66 11.59 -41.94
C GLN A 191 7.55 10.94 -42.79
N THR A 192 6.29 11.02 -42.38
CA THR A 192 5.16 10.57 -43.22
C THR A 192 5.23 11.26 -44.60
N SER A 193 5.12 10.48 -45.68
CA SER A 193 5.23 10.96 -47.07
C SER A 193 4.26 10.28 -48.04
N GLU A 194 3.14 9.82 -47.48
CA GLU A 194 2.02 9.19 -48.15
C GLU A 194 0.71 9.77 -47.58
N THR A 195 -0.35 9.74 -48.39
CA THR A 195 -1.68 10.32 -48.09
C THR A 195 -2.62 9.30 -47.43
N VAL A 196 -3.79 9.75 -46.95
CA VAL A 196 -4.82 8.85 -46.39
C VAL A 196 -5.29 7.74 -47.34
N SER A 197 -5.17 7.92 -48.66
CA SER A 197 -5.46 6.88 -49.67
C SER A 197 -4.21 6.24 -50.27
N GLY A 198 -3.07 6.26 -49.56
CA GLY A 198 -1.84 5.57 -49.95
C GLY A 198 -1.12 6.17 -51.16
N ILE A 199 -1.55 7.33 -51.67
CA ILE A 199 -0.87 8.02 -52.76
C ILE A 199 0.38 8.69 -52.18
N ARG A 200 1.53 8.43 -52.79
CA ARG A 200 2.80 9.03 -52.42
C ARG A 200 2.80 10.54 -52.62
N CYS A 201 3.46 11.25 -51.71
CA CYS A 201 3.63 12.70 -51.81
C CYS A 201 4.66 13.10 -52.88
N GLN A 202 4.40 14.20 -53.59
CA GLN A 202 5.35 14.97 -54.39
C GLN A 202 6.34 15.72 -53.47
N ASP A 203 7.57 15.92 -53.95
CA ASP A 203 8.59 16.72 -53.26
C ASP A 203 8.23 18.22 -53.27
N TRP A 204 8.32 18.92 -52.12
CA TRP A 204 8.04 20.36 -52.02
C TRP A 204 9.01 21.25 -52.83
N ALA A 205 10.11 20.70 -53.34
CA ALA A 205 11.00 21.34 -54.31
C ALA A 205 10.64 21.03 -55.78
N SER A 206 9.84 19.99 -56.04
CA SER A 206 9.30 19.67 -57.37
C SER A 206 8.11 20.56 -57.71
N ASN A 207 7.87 20.78 -59.01
CA ASN A 207 6.61 21.33 -59.53
C ASN A 207 5.85 20.30 -60.39
N ILE A 208 6.24 19.02 -60.31
CA ILE A 208 5.74 17.91 -61.13
C ILE A 208 5.26 16.79 -60.18
N PRO A 209 4.04 16.26 -60.36
CA PRO A 209 3.03 16.66 -61.36
C PRO A 209 2.33 17.99 -61.09
N HIS A 210 2.38 18.54 -59.87
CA HIS A 210 1.60 19.72 -59.48
C HIS A 210 2.46 20.96 -59.25
N GLU A 211 2.32 21.98 -60.11
CA GLU A 211 3.02 23.26 -59.91
C GLU A 211 2.56 23.99 -58.65
N HIS A 212 3.47 24.56 -57.86
CA HIS A 212 3.12 25.27 -56.63
C HIS A 212 4.15 26.31 -56.15
N LYS A 213 3.69 27.30 -55.37
CA LYS A 213 4.52 28.44 -54.90
C LYS A 213 5.16 28.25 -53.50
N PHE A 214 5.06 27.03 -52.93
CA PHE A 214 5.55 26.71 -51.59
C PHE A 214 7.08 26.59 -51.47
N SER A 215 7.79 26.43 -52.58
CA SER A 215 9.27 26.37 -52.64
C SER A 215 9.99 27.70 -52.30
N SER A 216 9.25 28.81 -52.14
CA SER A 216 9.86 30.13 -51.93
C SER A 216 10.51 30.33 -50.54
N LYS A 217 11.49 31.24 -50.45
CA LYS A 217 12.17 31.61 -49.19
C LYS A 217 11.22 31.96 -48.03
N ARG A 218 9.99 32.40 -48.33
CA ARG A 218 8.93 32.73 -47.36
C ARG A 218 8.51 31.54 -46.49
N PHE A 219 8.57 30.31 -47.01
CA PHE A 219 8.09 29.11 -46.32
C PHE A 219 9.16 28.34 -45.52
N ARG A 220 10.40 28.85 -45.43
CA ARG A 220 11.51 28.19 -44.69
C ARG A 220 11.21 27.85 -43.23
N LYS A 221 10.23 28.52 -42.58
CA LYS A 221 9.76 28.22 -41.22
C LYS A 221 9.07 26.84 -41.11
N TYR A 222 8.44 26.38 -42.19
CA TYR A 222 7.62 25.16 -42.20
C TYR A 222 8.41 23.88 -42.51
N ASP A 223 9.71 23.99 -42.80
CA ASP A 223 10.61 22.85 -43.03
C ASP A 223 10.06 21.88 -44.09
N LEU A 224 9.69 22.45 -45.24
CA LEU A 224 9.21 21.75 -46.43
C LEU A 224 10.38 21.01 -47.10
N ARG A 225 10.84 19.92 -46.48
CA ARG A 225 11.94 19.07 -46.95
C ARG A 225 11.39 17.80 -47.58
N LYS A 226 12.01 17.37 -48.68
CA LYS A 226 11.59 16.21 -49.48
C LYS A 226 10.10 16.29 -49.81
N ASN A 227 9.43 15.14 -49.83
CA ASN A 227 7.98 14.96 -49.93
C ASN A 227 7.30 14.71 -48.57
N TYR A 228 7.89 15.14 -47.45
CA TYR A 228 7.30 14.90 -46.12
C TYR A 228 6.05 15.77 -45.88
N CYS A 229 5.00 15.20 -45.29
CA CYS A 229 3.74 15.90 -45.02
C CYS A 229 3.91 17.06 -44.02
N ARG A 230 3.26 18.20 -44.30
CA ARG A 230 3.39 19.44 -43.52
C ARG A 230 2.07 20.19 -43.50
N ASN A 231 1.91 21.12 -42.55
CA ASN A 231 0.75 22.01 -42.49
C ASN A 231 1.23 23.49 -42.55
N PRO A 232 1.53 24.02 -43.76
CA PRO A 232 2.06 25.38 -43.93
C PRO A 232 1.00 26.49 -43.84
N ASP A 233 -0.27 26.15 -44.04
CA ASP A 233 -1.45 27.02 -44.09
C ASP A 233 -2.29 27.01 -42.81
N ASN A 234 -1.97 26.12 -41.85
CA ASN A 234 -2.73 25.86 -40.62
C ASN A 234 -4.12 25.26 -40.85
N SER A 235 -4.26 24.43 -41.87
CA SER A 235 -5.48 23.68 -42.16
C SER A 235 -5.94 22.82 -40.96
N THR A 236 -7.25 22.72 -40.75
CA THR A 236 -7.85 21.98 -39.63
C THR A 236 -7.81 20.46 -39.82
N VAL A 237 -7.67 19.95 -41.04
CA VAL A 237 -7.51 18.51 -41.32
C VAL A 237 -6.11 17.96 -41.03
N GLY A 238 -5.15 18.83 -40.69
CA GLY A 238 -3.80 18.44 -40.28
C GLY A 238 -2.75 18.52 -41.40
N PRO A 239 -1.62 17.81 -41.28
CA PRO A 239 -0.57 17.76 -42.30
C PRO A 239 -1.04 17.12 -43.60
N TRP A 240 -0.69 17.78 -44.71
CA TRP A 240 -1.01 17.38 -46.07
C TRP A 240 0.23 17.42 -46.96
N CYS A 241 0.09 16.96 -48.21
CA CYS A 241 1.09 17.12 -49.25
C CYS A 241 0.42 17.26 -50.63
N PHE A 242 1.19 17.73 -51.62
CA PHE A 242 0.86 17.50 -53.02
C PHE A 242 1.12 16.03 -53.35
N THR A 243 0.33 15.41 -54.22
CA THR A 243 0.46 13.97 -54.51
C THR A 243 1.27 13.71 -55.79
N THR A 244 1.71 12.48 -56.01
CA THR A 244 2.29 12.05 -57.30
C THR A 244 1.24 11.67 -58.36
N ASP A 245 -0.05 11.81 -58.07
CA ASP A 245 -1.12 11.49 -59.03
C ASP A 245 -1.44 12.72 -59.91
N PRO A 246 -1.40 12.63 -61.25
CA PRO A 246 -1.63 13.79 -62.12
C PRO A 246 -3.10 14.25 -62.20
N ARG A 247 -4.07 13.51 -61.62
CA ARG A 247 -5.49 13.87 -61.68
C ARG A 247 -5.76 15.15 -60.88
N PRO A 248 -6.39 16.20 -61.47
CA PRO A 248 -6.57 17.49 -60.81
C PRO A 248 -7.31 17.46 -59.47
N HIS A 249 -8.23 16.51 -59.27
CA HIS A 249 -8.96 16.34 -58.01
C HIS A 249 -8.15 15.65 -56.89
N LEU A 250 -6.97 15.08 -57.20
CA LEU A 250 -6.02 14.51 -56.25
C LEU A 250 -4.76 15.39 -56.10
N ARG A 251 -4.85 16.67 -56.48
CA ARG A 251 -3.71 17.61 -56.50
C ARG A 251 -2.98 17.72 -55.16
N TYR A 252 -3.74 17.73 -54.07
CA TYR A 252 -3.22 17.67 -52.71
C TYR A 252 -4.19 16.89 -51.83
N GLN A 253 -3.71 16.33 -50.73
CA GLN A 253 -4.51 15.51 -49.82
C GLN A 253 -3.84 15.44 -48.43
N GLU A 254 -4.64 15.28 -47.39
CA GLU A 254 -4.15 15.03 -46.03
C GLU A 254 -3.45 13.68 -45.88
N CYS A 255 -2.53 13.60 -44.92
CA CYS A 255 -1.70 12.42 -44.69
C CYS A 255 -2.11 11.57 -43.48
N GLY A 256 -3.29 11.83 -42.89
CA GLY A 256 -3.86 11.00 -41.82
C GLY A 256 -3.02 10.91 -40.55
N VAL A 257 -2.06 11.83 -40.34
CA VAL A 257 -1.11 11.77 -39.22
C VAL A 257 -1.92 11.81 -37.90
N PRO A 258 -1.85 10.76 -37.06
CA PRO A 258 -2.76 10.62 -35.92
C PRO A 258 -2.51 11.68 -34.85
N GLN A 259 -3.57 12.05 -34.11
CA GLN A 259 -3.37 12.86 -32.90
C GLN A 259 -2.56 12.04 -31.88
N CYS A 260 -1.68 12.69 -31.10
CA CYS A 260 -0.87 12.01 -30.08
C CYS A 260 -1.70 11.36 -28.95
N SER A 261 -3.00 11.69 -28.85
CA SER A 261 -4.02 11.04 -28.02
C SER A 261 -4.60 9.74 -28.60
N GLN A 262 -4.28 9.40 -29.86
CA GLN A 262 -4.84 8.27 -30.61
C GLN A 262 -3.79 7.23 -31.03
N VAL A 263 -2.49 7.59 -31.02
CA VAL A 263 -1.36 6.69 -31.36
C VAL A 263 -1.33 5.44 -30.48
N GLU A 264 -1.52 5.67 -29.18
CA GLU A 264 -1.56 4.66 -28.15
C GLU A 264 -2.85 4.92 -27.36
N CYS A 265 -3.65 3.89 -27.16
CA CYS A 265 -4.88 3.99 -26.38
C CYS A 265 -4.60 3.60 -24.92
N MET A 266 -5.40 4.14 -23.99
CA MET A 266 -5.33 3.77 -22.59
C MET A 266 -6.26 2.58 -22.29
N ASN A 267 -5.74 1.64 -21.50
CA ASN A 267 -6.52 0.60 -20.86
C ASN A 267 -6.97 1.11 -19.48
N CYS A 268 -8.12 0.65 -18.98
CA CYS A 268 -8.54 0.95 -17.60
C CYS A 268 -8.53 2.47 -17.32
N ASN A 269 -7.71 2.91 -16.36
CA ASN A 269 -7.42 4.31 -16.00
C ASN A 269 -6.09 4.85 -16.59
N GLY A 270 -5.39 4.08 -17.42
CA GLY A 270 -4.10 4.45 -18.02
C GLY A 270 -2.91 4.52 -17.04
N GLU A 271 -2.86 3.67 -16.00
CA GLU A 271 -1.63 3.45 -15.22
C GLU A 271 -0.49 2.83 -16.05
N ASP A 272 -0.85 2.02 -17.03
CA ASP A 272 0.04 1.36 -18.00
C ASP A 272 0.45 2.28 -19.18
N TYR A 273 -0.39 3.26 -19.54
CA TYR A 273 -0.18 4.18 -20.66
C TYR A 273 1.22 4.82 -20.67
N ARG A 274 1.95 4.67 -21.78
CA ARG A 274 3.27 5.27 -22.05
C ARG A 274 3.27 6.19 -23.28
N GLY A 275 2.13 6.39 -23.91
CA GLY A 275 1.98 7.13 -25.17
C GLY A 275 2.36 8.62 -25.15
N PRO A 276 2.38 9.25 -26.34
CA PRO A 276 3.05 10.53 -26.59
C PRO A 276 2.21 11.79 -26.32
N MET A 277 1.01 11.67 -25.75
CA MET A 277 0.18 12.82 -25.37
C MET A 277 0.86 13.67 -24.28
N ASP A 278 1.05 14.97 -24.52
CA ASP A 278 1.67 15.93 -23.59
C ASP A 278 0.90 17.25 -23.46
N HIS A 279 -0.41 17.18 -23.70
CA HIS A 279 -1.37 18.28 -23.55
C HIS A 279 -2.64 17.79 -22.84
N THR A 280 -3.30 18.70 -22.13
CA THR A 280 -4.51 18.44 -21.33
C THR A 280 -5.80 18.48 -22.17
N ASP A 281 -6.95 18.15 -21.56
CA ASP A 281 -8.28 18.31 -22.17
C ASP A 281 -8.50 19.72 -22.75
N SER A 282 -8.26 20.77 -21.95
CA SER A 282 -8.35 22.17 -22.40
C SER A 282 -7.13 22.64 -23.21
N ARG A 283 -6.33 21.70 -23.73
CA ARG A 283 -5.15 21.90 -24.60
C ARG A 283 -4.02 22.71 -23.94
N LYS A 284 -3.89 22.69 -22.61
CA LYS A 284 -2.74 23.26 -21.91
C LYS A 284 -1.54 22.33 -22.09
N GLU A 285 -0.36 22.89 -22.31
CA GLU A 285 0.89 22.13 -22.37
C GLU A 285 1.24 21.58 -20.98
N CYS A 286 1.64 20.30 -20.91
CA CYS A 286 2.08 19.68 -19.67
C CYS A 286 3.46 20.20 -19.20
N GLN A 287 3.63 20.36 -17.89
CA GLN A 287 4.92 20.52 -17.20
C GLN A 287 5.71 19.20 -17.24
N ARG A 288 7.05 19.26 -17.37
CA ARG A 288 7.90 18.06 -17.27
C ARG A 288 7.95 17.54 -15.84
N TRP A 289 7.89 16.23 -15.67
CA TRP A 289 8.04 15.56 -14.37
C TRP A 289 9.44 15.78 -13.75
N ASP A 290 10.47 16.03 -14.58
CA ASP A 290 11.82 16.40 -14.13
C ASP A 290 12.02 17.92 -13.86
N LEU A 291 10.93 18.70 -13.82
CA LEU A 291 10.93 20.13 -13.50
C LEU A 291 9.99 20.45 -12.33
N GLN A 292 10.37 21.45 -11.53
CA GLN A 292 9.65 21.93 -10.35
C GLN A 292 9.09 23.37 -10.57
N GLU A 293 8.86 23.73 -11.83
CA GLU A 293 8.33 25.03 -12.27
C GLU A 293 7.40 24.84 -13.50
N PRO A 294 6.23 25.51 -13.58
CA PRO A 294 5.70 26.47 -12.59
C PRO A 294 5.25 25.85 -11.26
N HIS A 295 4.89 24.57 -11.22
CA HIS A 295 4.34 23.91 -10.03
C HIS A 295 5.38 23.01 -9.36
N LYS A 296 5.42 22.99 -8.02
CA LYS A 296 6.27 22.04 -7.27
C LYS A 296 5.50 20.76 -6.96
N HIS A 297 6.12 19.59 -7.11
CA HIS A 297 5.45 18.31 -6.91
C HIS A 297 6.40 17.17 -6.51
N LEU A 298 5.83 16.16 -5.85
CA LEU A 298 6.58 14.98 -5.37
C LEU A 298 6.90 13.96 -6.47
N PHE A 299 6.22 14.01 -7.62
CA PHE A 299 6.35 13.04 -8.73
C PHE A 299 7.61 13.28 -9.59
N ASP A 300 8.80 13.20 -8.98
CA ASP A 300 10.08 13.21 -9.72
C ASP A 300 10.38 11.80 -10.30
N PRO A 301 10.85 11.68 -11.56
CA PRO A 301 11.15 10.39 -12.18
C PRO A 301 12.19 9.54 -11.45
N LYS A 302 13.09 10.14 -10.65
CA LYS A 302 14.07 9.41 -9.84
C LYS A 302 13.46 8.78 -8.60
N SER A 303 12.38 9.36 -8.08
CA SER A 303 11.63 8.84 -6.94
C SER A 303 10.59 7.80 -7.36
N TYR A 304 10.19 7.78 -8.64
CA TYR A 304 9.15 6.89 -9.18
C TYR A 304 9.57 6.30 -10.55
N PRO A 305 10.69 5.55 -10.65
CA PRO A 305 11.22 5.07 -11.92
C PRO A 305 10.21 4.21 -12.71
N ASP A 306 9.54 3.27 -12.03
CA ASP A 306 8.62 2.30 -12.66
C ASP A 306 7.32 2.94 -13.19
N ARG A 307 7.01 4.18 -12.76
CA ARG A 307 5.82 4.92 -13.21
C ARG A 307 5.99 5.59 -14.57
N GLY A 308 7.17 5.46 -15.21
CA GLY A 308 7.37 5.87 -16.61
C GLY A 308 7.17 7.37 -16.86
N LEU A 309 7.56 8.20 -15.89
CA LEU A 309 7.38 9.66 -15.85
C LEU A 309 8.30 10.41 -16.83
N ASN A 310 8.27 10.01 -18.09
CA ASN A 310 9.14 10.53 -19.13
C ASN A 310 8.69 11.93 -19.57
N ASP A 311 9.66 12.83 -19.75
CA ASP A 311 9.46 14.22 -20.20
C ASP A 311 8.30 14.93 -19.50
N ASN A 312 7.27 15.35 -20.24
CA ASN A 312 6.01 15.94 -19.77
C ASN A 312 4.80 15.13 -20.25
N TYR A 313 4.96 13.86 -20.60
CA TYR A 313 3.86 13.04 -21.11
C TYR A 313 2.80 12.83 -20.02
N CYS A 314 1.53 12.77 -20.42
CA CYS A 314 0.42 12.45 -19.52
C CYS A 314 0.60 11.04 -18.95
N ARG A 315 0.47 10.88 -17.63
CA ARG A 315 0.65 9.62 -16.90
C ARG A 315 -0.35 9.53 -15.76
N ASN A 316 -0.49 8.34 -15.18
CA ASN A 316 -1.32 8.13 -13.99
C ASN A 316 -0.51 7.49 -12.86
N PRO A 317 0.49 8.18 -12.25
CA PRO A 317 1.35 7.57 -11.23
C PRO A 317 0.65 7.26 -9.89
N ASN A 318 -0.62 7.66 -9.73
CA ASN A 318 -1.35 7.68 -8.47
C ASN A 318 -2.80 7.14 -8.58
N GLY A 319 -3.11 6.35 -9.62
CA GLY A 319 -4.38 5.61 -9.71
C GLY A 319 -5.64 6.47 -9.73
N ARG A 320 -5.59 7.66 -10.35
CA ARG A 320 -6.76 8.53 -10.62
C ARG A 320 -7.62 7.96 -11.75
N HIS A 321 -8.76 8.58 -12.06
CA HIS A 321 -9.71 8.11 -13.09
C HIS A 321 -9.12 7.97 -14.51
N ARG A 322 -8.13 8.79 -14.89
CA ARG A 322 -7.45 8.76 -16.20
C ARG A 322 -6.09 9.48 -16.13
N PRO A 323 -5.21 9.35 -17.14
CA PRO A 323 -3.92 10.04 -17.15
C PRO A 323 -4.06 11.56 -17.11
N TRP A 324 -3.09 12.20 -16.47
CA TRP A 324 -3.06 13.61 -16.17
C TRP A 324 -1.63 14.14 -16.23
N CYS A 325 -1.47 15.44 -16.11
CA CYS A 325 -0.17 16.08 -15.93
C CYS A 325 -0.29 17.36 -15.10
N PHE A 326 0.81 17.84 -14.52
CA PHE A 326 0.92 19.23 -14.10
C PHE A 326 0.91 20.13 -15.34
N THR A 327 0.35 21.33 -15.30
CA THR A 327 0.22 22.19 -16.50
C THR A 327 1.20 23.37 -16.49
N MET A 328 1.52 23.91 -17.67
CA MET A 328 2.32 25.14 -17.80
C MET A 328 1.56 26.44 -17.46
N ASP A 329 0.26 26.37 -17.15
CA ASP A 329 -0.55 27.50 -16.66
C ASP A 329 -0.39 27.65 -15.13
N PRO A 330 0.11 28.80 -14.63
CA PRO A 330 0.22 29.05 -13.19
C PRO A 330 -1.09 28.97 -12.41
N ASN A 331 -2.24 29.12 -13.07
CA ASN A 331 -3.56 29.08 -12.42
C ASN A 331 -4.18 27.67 -12.39
N THR A 332 -3.59 26.70 -13.11
CA THR A 332 -4.09 25.33 -13.21
C THR A 332 -2.96 24.36 -12.85
N PRO A 333 -2.84 23.95 -11.58
CA PRO A 333 -1.74 23.10 -11.12
C PRO A 333 -1.61 21.81 -11.92
N TRP A 334 -2.72 21.11 -12.11
CA TRP A 334 -2.81 19.86 -12.88
C TRP A 334 -4.16 19.75 -13.58
N GLU A 335 -4.24 18.93 -14.62
CA GLU A 335 -5.46 18.66 -15.38
C GLU A 335 -5.36 17.26 -16.02
N TYR A 336 -6.51 16.66 -16.34
CA TYR A 336 -6.57 15.40 -17.08
C TYR A 336 -6.24 15.57 -18.58
N CYS A 337 -5.90 14.47 -19.24
CA CYS A 337 -5.64 14.43 -20.67
C CYS A 337 -6.69 13.57 -21.41
N SER A 338 -7.04 14.02 -22.62
CA SER A 338 -7.99 13.34 -23.50
C SER A 338 -7.26 12.31 -24.35
N ILE A 339 -7.22 11.06 -23.88
CA ILE A 339 -6.57 9.92 -24.55
C ILE A 339 -7.66 8.92 -24.97
N LYS A 340 -7.51 8.31 -26.15
CA LYS A 340 -8.43 7.29 -26.67
C LYS A 340 -8.46 6.07 -25.75
N VAL A 341 -9.63 5.58 -25.38
CA VAL A 341 -9.79 4.25 -24.73
C VAL A 341 -9.68 3.16 -25.80
N CYS A 342 -9.04 2.04 -25.48
CA CYS A 342 -8.91 0.93 -26.43
C CYS A 342 -10.28 0.28 -26.72
N GLU A 343 -10.67 0.20 -28.00
CA GLU A 343 -11.98 -0.29 -28.46
C GLU A 343 -12.22 -1.77 -28.11
N THR A 344 -11.17 -2.57 -28.19
CA THR A 344 -11.07 -3.82 -27.43
C THR A 344 -10.20 -3.56 -26.21
N PRO A 345 -10.61 -3.94 -24.99
CA PRO A 345 -9.60 -4.20 -23.97
C PRO A 345 -8.63 -5.27 -24.53
N PRO A 346 -7.31 -5.13 -24.33
CA PRO A 346 -6.37 -6.17 -24.75
C PRO A 346 -6.81 -7.47 -24.11
N LYS A 347 -6.83 -8.57 -24.89
CA LYS A 347 -7.13 -9.90 -24.35
C LYS A 347 -6.17 -10.16 -23.19
N SER A 348 -6.69 -10.08 -21.96
CA SER A 348 -5.88 -10.34 -20.80
C SER A 348 -5.50 -11.81 -20.83
N ASN A 349 -4.20 -12.11 -20.80
CA ASN A 349 -3.72 -13.48 -20.57
C ASN A 349 -4.14 -14.01 -19.18
N VAL A 350 -4.72 -13.14 -18.35
CA VAL A 350 -5.44 -13.47 -17.13
C VAL A 350 -6.76 -14.15 -17.49
N ILE A 351 -6.87 -15.44 -17.16
CA ILE A 351 -8.06 -16.26 -17.38
C ILE A 351 -9.16 -15.83 -16.39
N GLU A 352 -10.35 -15.53 -16.89
CA GLU A 352 -11.48 -15.12 -16.05
C GLU A 352 -12.11 -16.31 -15.32
N THR A 353 -12.37 -16.14 -14.03
CA THR A 353 -12.70 -17.25 -13.11
C THR A 353 -13.67 -16.81 -12.01
N THR A 354 -14.68 -17.63 -11.70
CA THR A 354 -15.81 -17.25 -10.81
C THR A 354 -15.86 -18.05 -9.51
N GLN A 355 -15.55 -19.35 -9.53
CA GLN A 355 -15.57 -20.21 -8.35
C GLN A 355 -14.24 -20.26 -7.59
N CYS A 356 -13.16 -19.87 -8.25
CA CYS A 356 -11.78 -19.90 -7.77
C CYS A 356 -10.99 -18.76 -8.44
N TYR A 357 -9.76 -18.46 -8.01
CA TYR A 357 -8.90 -17.44 -8.64
C TYR A 357 -7.66 -18.05 -9.30
N GLN A 358 -7.10 -17.40 -10.32
CA GLN A 358 -5.83 -17.82 -10.97
C GLN A 358 -4.74 -16.75 -10.86
N GLY A 359 -3.49 -17.20 -10.70
CA GLY A 359 -2.34 -16.32 -10.46
C GLY A 359 -2.58 -15.47 -9.22
N ARG A 360 -2.65 -14.14 -9.40
CA ARG A 360 -2.99 -13.16 -8.35
C ARG A 360 -4.49 -12.89 -8.18
N GLY A 361 -5.34 -13.47 -9.04
CA GLY A 361 -6.78 -13.29 -9.01
C GLY A 361 -7.31 -11.98 -9.62
N GLU A 362 -6.52 -11.30 -10.47
CA GLU A 362 -6.99 -10.11 -11.20
C GLU A 362 -8.15 -10.40 -12.18
N GLY A 363 -8.24 -11.66 -12.65
CA GLY A 363 -9.34 -12.18 -13.46
C GLY A 363 -10.46 -12.83 -12.63
N TYR A 364 -10.46 -12.65 -11.31
CA TYR A 364 -11.57 -13.14 -10.51
C TYR A 364 -12.82 -12.27 -10.76
N ARG A 365 -13.95 -12.95 -11.05
CA ARG A 365 -15.27 -12.38 -11.38
C ARG A 365 -16.39 -12.98 -10.53
N GLY A 366 -16.06 -13.75 -9.49
CA GLY A 366 -17.07 -14.39 -8.64
C GLY A 366 -17.77 -13.42 -7.69
N THR A 367 -18.82 -13.91 -7.04
CA THR A 367 -19.73 -13.11 -6.20
C THR A 367 -19.42 -13.17 -4.70
N VAL A 368 -18.21 -13.57 -4.31
CA VAL A 368 -17.80 -13.57 -2.90
C VAL A 368 -17.68 -12.13 -2.40
N ASP A 369 -18.46 -11.80 -1.36
CA ASP A 369 -18.68 -10.46 -0.82
C ASP A 369 -18.34 -10.35 0.69
N MET A 370 -17.74 -11.40 1.25
CA MET A 370 -17.41 -11.54 2.66
C MET A 370 -16.03 -12.19 2.80
N THR A 371 -15.25 -11.73 3.78
CA THR A 371 -13.90 -12.25 4.03
C THR A 371 -13.91 -13.53 4.86
N LYS A 372 -12.77 -14.24 4.92
CA LYS A 372 -12.58 -15.41 5.81
C LYS A 372 -12.79 -15.10 7.31
N ALA A 373 -12.77 -13.82 7.70
CA ALA A 373 -13.06 -13.37 9.07
C ALA A 373 -14.55 -13.04 9.32
N GLY A 374 -15.42 -13.22 8.33
CA GLY A 374 -16.86 -12.90 8.44
C GLY A 374 -17.19 -11.41 8.29
N LEU A 375 -16.23 -10.57 7.86
CA LEU A 375 -16.49 -9.15 7.57
C LEU A 375 -17.09 -9.02 6.17
N THR A 376 -18.24 -8.36 6.07
CA THR A 376 -18.83 -7.98 4.78
C THR A 376 -17.96 -6.94 4.08
N CYS A 377 -17.86 -7.05 2.76
CA CYS A 377 -17.20 -6.08 1.92
C CYS A 377 -18.05 -4.81 1.73
N GLN A 378 -17.40 -3.65 1.73
CA GLN A 378 -17.96 -2.37 1.29
C GLN A 378 -18.10 -2.39 -0.24
N ARG A 379 -19.17 -1.79 -0.78
CA ARG A 379 -19.34 -1.62 -2.24
C ARG A 379 -18.26 -0.70 -2.83
N TRP A 380 -17.77 -1.00 -4.02
CA TRP A 380 -16.73 -0.19 -4.68
C TRP A 380 -17.22 1.19 -5.16
N ASP A 381 -18.52 1.38 -5.32
CA ASP A 381 -19.15 2.70 -5.57
C ASP A 381 -19.33 3.52 -4.27
N SER A 382 -19.29 2.88 -3.10
CA SER A 382 -19.38 3.57 -1.81
C SER A 382 -18.04 4.20 -1.42
N GLN A 383 -18.12 5.41 -0.85
CA GLN A 383 -17.00 6.10 -0.21
C GLN A 383 -17.09 6.06 1.32
N TYR A 384 -17.95 5.19 1.87
CA TYR A 384 -18.20 5.01 3.30
C TYR A 384 -18.29 3.52 3.67
N PRO A 385 -17.70 3.07 4.81
CA PRO A 385 -16.90 3.87 5.74
C PRO A 385 -15.52 4.30 5.18
N HIS A 386 -14.99 3.65 4.14
CA HIS A 386 -13.65 3.92 3.61
C HIS A 386 -13.71 4.69 2.28
N ASN A 387 -13.28 5.95 2.29
CA ASN A 387 -13.02 6.69 1.06
C ASN A 387 -11.84 6.06 0.29
N HIS A 388 -11.96 5.86 -1.02
CA HIS A 388 -10.93 5.22 -1.85
C HIS A 388 -11.03 5.55 -3.36
N THR A 389 -9.89 5.46 -4.06
CA THR A 389 -9.77 5.70 -5.51
C THR A 389 -10.30 4.58 -6.41
N PHE A 390 -10.44 3.36 -5.89
CA PHE A 390 -10.91 2.18 -6.64
C PHE A 390 -12.43 2.18 -6.84
N ILE A 391 -12.93 3.11 -7.66
CA ILE A 391 -14.35 3.19 -8.04
C ILE A 391 -14.58 2.57 -9.44
N PRO A 392 -15.78 2.05 -9.75
CA PRO A 392 -16.07 1.38 -11.02
C PRO A 392 -15.79 2.25 -12.26
N GLU A 393 -16.10 3.54 -12.16
CA GLU A 393 -15.93 4.54 -13.23
C GLU A 393 -14.46 4.87 -13.51
N ALA A 394 -13.58 4.61 -12.53
CA ALA A 394 -12.13 4.73 -12.69
C ALA A 394 -11.52 3.44 -13.27
N TYR A 395 -11.98 2.27 -12.82
CA TYR A 395 -11.40 0.98 -13.20
C TYR A 395 -12.42 0.07 -13.93
N PRO A 396 -13.00 0.50 -15.07
CA PRO A 396 -14.05 -0.26 -15.76
C PRO A 396 -13.58 -1.64 -16.26
N CYS A 397 -12.26 -1.84 -16.39
CA CYS A 397 -11.65 -3.12 -16.79
C CYS A 397 -11.46 -4.12 -15.63
N LYS A 398 -11.57 -3.69 -14.36
CA LYS A 398 -11.28 -4.53 -13.18
C LYS A 398 -12.53 -5.17 -12.57
N ASP A 399 -13.69 -4.96 -13.19
CA ASP A 399 -14.99 -5.48 -12.74
C ASP A 399 -15.26 -5.18 -11.26
N LEU A 400 -15.21 -3.90 -10.87
CA LEU A 400 -15.48 -3.47 -9.48
C LEU A 400 -16.99 -3.43 -9.19
N SER A 401 -17.72 -4.47 -9.59
CA SER A 401 -19.16 -4.61 -9.41
C SER A 401 -19.53 -4.85 -7.95
N GLU A 402 -20.62 -4.21 -7.49
CA GLU A 402 -21.20 -4.38 -6.15
C GLU A 402 -20.14 -4.23 -5.04
N ASN A 403 -20.08 -5.18 -4.11
CA ASN A 403 -19.05 -5.30 -3.07
C ASN A 403 -18.19 -6.56 -3.23
N TYR A 404 -18.17 -7.18 -4.42
CA TYR A 404 -17.46 -8.45 -4.60
C TYR A 404 -15.93 -8.28 -4.50
N CYS A 405 -15.26 -9.28 -3.94
CA CYS A 405 -13.80 -9.31 -3.84
C CYS A 405 -13.15 -9.24 -5.22
N ARG A 406 -12.17 -8.35 -5.40
CA ARG A 406 -11.45 -8.12 -6.67
C ARG A 406 -9.96 -7.85 -6.40
N ASN A 407 -9.14 -7.79 -7.44
CA ASN A 407 -7.74 -7.39 -7.32
C ASN A 407 -7.38 -6.28 -8.33
N PRO A 408 -7.77 -5.03 -8.05
CA PRO A 408 -7.49 -3.91 -8.96
C PRO A 408 -6.00 -3.54 -9.03
N ASP A 409 -5.27 -3.65 -7.92
CA ASP A 409 -3.89 -3.18 -7.76
C ASP A 409 -2.81 -4.29 -7.87
N GLY A 410 -3.19 -5.52 -8.25
CA GLY A 410 -2.23 -6.60 -8.54
C GLY A 410 -1.53 -7.17 -7.31
N GLN A 411 -2.19 -7.13 -6.14
CA GLN A 411 -1.76 -7.74 -4.87
C GLN A 411 -1.64 -9.27 -4.97
N GLU A 412 -1.19 -9.97 -3.92
CA GLU A 412 -1.06 -11.44 -3.94
C GLU A 412 -2.42 -12.17 -4.06
N PHE A 413 -3.51 -11.60 -3.53
CA PHE A 413 -4.85 -12.21 -3.49
C PHE A 413 -5.97 -11.20 -3.82
N PRO A 414 -7.16 -11.65 -4.26
CA PRO A 414 -8.38 -10.83 -4.24
C PRO A 414 -8.69 -10.28 -2.84
N TRP A 415 -9.24 -9.08 -2.79
CA TRP A 415 -9.53 -8.35 -1.56
C TRP A 415 -10.75 -7.42 -1.73
N CYS A 416 -11.19 -6.81 -0.63
CA CYS A 416 -12.19 -5.76 -0.64
C CYS A 416 -11.91 -4.72 0.47
N PHE A 417 -12.50 -3.54 0.36
CA PHE A 417 -12.72 -2.67 1.52
C PHE A 417 -13.78 -3.32 2.41
N THR A 418 -13.76 -3.13 3.74
CA THR A 418 -14.74 -3.77 4.64
C THR A 418 -15.75 -2.78 5.18
N THR A 419 -16.94 -3.26 5.59
CA THR A 419 -17.96 -2.40 6.22
C THR A 419 -17.62 -1.97 7.66
N ASP A 420 -16.50 -2.44 8.25
CA ASP A 420 -16.03 -1.99 9.55
C ASP A 420 -15.11 -0.75 9.39
N PRO A 421 -15.45 0.42 9.98
CA PRO A 421 -14.60 1.61 9.94
C PRO A 421 -13.17 1.43 10.50
N ARG A 422 -12.93 0.37 11.28
CA ARG A 422 -11.63 0.05 11.89
C ARG A 422 -10.75 -0.83 10.99
N VAL A 423 -11.33 -1.51 9.99
CA VAL A 423 -10.63 -2.46 9.12
C VAL A 423 -10.75 -2.02 7.65
N ARG A 424 -9.77 -1.22 7.20
CA ARG A 424 -9.85 -0.57 5.88
C ARG A 424 -9.97 -1.54 4.70
N LYS A 425 -9.09 -2.54 4.61
CA LYS A 425 -9.15 -3.58 3.57
C LYS A 425 -8.73 -4.94 4.10
N MET A 426 -9.21 -6.01 3.49
CA MET A 426 -8.86 -7.39 3.87
C MET A 426 -8.93 -8.34 2.66
N PHE A 427 -8.04 -9.35 2.65
CA PHE A 427 -7.98 -10.37 1.61
C PHE A 427 -9.09 -11.42 1.74
N CYS A 428 -9.66 -11.83 0.61
CA CYS A 428 -10.72 -12.83 0.53
C CYS A 428 -10.15 -14.24 0.35
N THR A 429 -9.38 -14.69 1.35
CA THR A 429 -8.70 -16.01 1.40
C THR A 429 -9.65 -17.21 1.58
N ASN A 430 -10.95 -16.97 1.44
CA ASN A 430 -12.02 -17.94 1.30
C ASN A 430 -12.31 -18.31 -0.18
N ILE A 431 -11.76 -17.57 -1.16
CA ILE A 431 -11.78 -17.97 -2.56
C ILE A 431 -10.65 -18.99 -2.79
N PRO A 432 -10.92 -20.21 -3.30
CA PRO A 432 -9.87 -21.20 -3.60
C PRO A 432 -9.07 -20.82 -4.85
N GLN A 433 -7.86 -21.36 -5.01
CA GLN A 433 -7.06 -21.17 -6.22
C GLN A 433 -7.39 -22.24 -7.28
N CYS A 434 -7.68 -21.85 -8.52
CA CYS A 434 -7.92 -22.80 -9.60
C CYS A 434 -6.61 -23.54 -9.95
N GLY A 435 -6.71 -24.81 -10.32
CA GLY A 435 -5.54 -25.68 -10.45
C GLY A 435 -5.01 -26.22 -9.12
N SER A 436 -5.56 -25.79 -7.97
CA SER A 436 -5.35 -26.46 -6.68
C SER A 436 -6.12 -27.78 -6.53
N GLN A 437 -6.67 -28.32 -7.63
CA GLN A 437 -6.72 -29.76 -7.86
C GLN A 437 -5.49 -30.16 -8.68
N THR A 438 -4.30 -29.96 -8.10
CA THR A 438 -3.19 -30.88 -8.33
C THR A 438 -3.71 -32.28 -7.98
N ILE A 439 -3.57 -33.23 -8.90
CA ILE A 439 -3.88 -34.64 -8.61
C ILE A 439 -3.12 -35.01 -7.33
N PRO A 440 -3.80 -35.54 -6.30
CA PRO A 440 -3.10 -35.99 -5.10
C PRO A 440 -2.28 -37.25 -5.44
N VAL A 441 -1.03 -37.03 -5.82
CA VAL A 441 0.04 -37.72 -5.11
C VAL A 441 -0.23 -37.42 -3.63
N ASN A 442 -0.34 -38.46 -2.81
CA ASN A 442 -0.68 -38.32 -1.39
C ASN A 442 0.50 -37.68 -0.63
N ASP A 443 0.67 -36.38 -0.79
CA ASP A 443 1.65 -35.55 -0.07
C ASP A 443 1.13 -35.30 1.35
N CYS A 444 1.17 -36.36 2.12
CA CYS A 444 0.65 -36.47 3.47
C CYS A 444 1.68 -37.18 4.35
N TYR A 445 1.50 -37.13 5.67
CA TYR A 445 2.41 -37.81 6.59
C TYR A 445 1.71 -38.78 7.55
N ASP A 446 2.44 -39.83 7.93
CA ASP A 446 2.05 -40.79 8.96
C ASP A 446 2.64 -40.42 10.32
N GLY A 447 1.88 -40.67 11.39
CA GLY A 447 2.26 -40.31 12.75
C GLY A 447 2.44 -38.80 12.90
N PHE A 448 3.69 -38.37 13.13
CA PHE A 448 4.09 -36.95 13.14
C PHE A 448 4.91 -36.53 11.90
N GLY A 449 5.11 -37.43 10.93
CA GLY A 449 5.91 -37.14 9.73
C GLY A 449 7.41 -37.18 9.92
N GLU A 450 7.89 -37.97 10.89
CA GLU A 450 9.32 -38.23 11.09
C GLU A 450 10.01 -38.74 9.81
N ASN A 451 9.30 -39.60 9.07
CA ASN A 451 9.74 -40.20 7.80
C ASN A 451 9.12 -39.50 6.56
N TYR A 452 8.56 -38.30 6.71
CA TYR A 452 7.96 -37.57 5.59
C TYR A 452 9.06 -37.11 4.60
N GLN A 453 8.96 -37.54 3.34
CA GLN A 453 9.95 -37.27 2.30
C GLN A 453 9.43 -36.46 1.10
N GLY A 454 8.18 -35.98 1.16
CA GLY A 454 7.53 -35.23 0.07
C GLY A 454 8.21 -33.91 -0.32
N GLU A 455 7.79 -33.35 -1.46
CA GLU A 455 8.46 -32.22 -2.14
C GLU A 455 7.93 -30.82 -1.74
N GLN A 456 7.00 -30.75 -0.77
CA GLN A 456 6.54 -29.47 -0.23
C GLN A 456 7.72 -28.63 0.29
N SER A 457 7.87 -27.42 -0.25
CA SER A 457 8.99 -26.50 -0.01
C SER A 457 8.53 -25.10 0.42
N ARG A 458 7.32 -25.01 1.00
CA ARG A 458 6.74 -23.78 1.55
C ARG A 458 6.08 -24.00 2.91
N THR A 459 6.22 -23.03 3.80
CA THR A 459 5.60 -23.03 5.14
C THR A 459 4.08 -22.80 5.05
N ARG A 460 3.35 -23.03 6.14
CA ARG A 460 1.92 -22.64 6.29
C ARG A 460 1.72 -21.12 6.17
N SER A 461 2.73 -20.32 6.50
CA SER A 461 2.79 -18.87 6.24
C SER A 461 3.15 -18.53 4.79
N ASN A 462 3.10 -19.51 3.87
CA ASN A 462 3.45 -19.44 2.45
C ASN A 462 4.90 -19.02 2.13
N LEU A 463 5.78 -18.97 3.13
CA LEU A 463 7.19 -18.58 2.94
C LEU A 463 7.97 -19.69 2.23
N PRO A 464 8.88 -19.37 1.30
CA PRO A 464 9.76 -20.37 0.70
C PRO A 464 10.75 -20.90 1.75
N CYS A 465 10.90 -22.23 1.81
CA CYS A 465 11.86 -22.88 2.68
C CYS A 465 13.31 -22.60 2.25
N ALA A 466 14.21 -22.46 3.22
CA ALA A 466 15.65 -22.36 3.03
C ALA A 466 16.31 -23.76 3.02
N PRO A 467 17.45 -23.96 2.33
CA PRO A 467 18.11 -25.27 2.29
C PRO A 467 18.62 -25.72 3.66
N TRP A 468 18.37 -26.97 4.05
CA TRP A 468 18.74 -27.48 5.37
C TRP A 468 20.24 -27.36 5.67
N ARG A 469 21.07 -27.67 4.66
CA ARG A 469 22.54 -27.59 4.73
C ARG A 469 23.05 -26.21 5.20
N ASP A 470 22.34 -25.13 4.87
CA ASP A 470 22.74 -23.75 5.19
C ASP A 470 22.49 -23.44 6.69
N HIS A 471 21.75 -24.32 7.38
CA HIS A 471 21.45 -24.27 8.81
C HIS A 471 22.01 -25.48 9.61
N SER A 472 22.64 -26.46 8.95
CA SER A 472 23.16 -27.68 9.60
C SER A 472 24.42 -27.48 10.46
N ASN A 473 25.12 -26.35 10.33
CA ASN A 473 26.44 -26.13 10.93
C ASN A 473 26.41 -25.44 12.31
N SER A 474 25.73 -26.04 13.29
CA SER A 474 25.87 -25.64 14.71
C SER A 474 25.66 -26.79 15.71
N GLY A 475 26.51 -27.83 15.64
CA GLY A 475 26.82 -28.70 16.78
C GLY A 475 25.77 -29.75 17.21
N GLU A 476 24.70 -30.00 16.46
CA GLU A 476 23.65 -30.94 16.87
C GLU A 476 24.07 -32.42 16.77
N ARG A 477 24.62 -32.95 17.87
CA ARG A 477 24.87 -34.39 18.08
C ARG A 477 23.54 -35.16 18.22
N GLY A 478 22.86 -35.40 17.10
CA GLY A 478 21.63 -36.21 17.06
C GLY A 478 20.83 -36.15 15.75
N MET A 479 21.07 -35.18 14.87
CA MET A 479 20.31 -35.02 13.63
C MET A 479 20.76 -36.05 12.57
N LEU A 480 19.84 -36.90 12.09
CA LEU A 480 20.13 -37.87 11.01
C LEU A 480 20.24 -37.14 9.66
N THR A 481 21.48 -36.85 9.25
CA THR A 481 21.80 -36.02 8.07
C THR A 481 21.34 -36.59 6.73
N ALA A 482 20.99 -37.88 6.66
CA ALA A 482 20.70 -38.61 5.41
C ALA A 482 19.29 -38.38 4.81
N SER A 483 18.44 -37.53 5.38
CA SER A 483 17.06 -37.28 4.85
C SER A 483 16.71 -35.79 4.67
N LEU A 484 17.68 -34.90 4.90
CA LEU A 484 17.52 -33.44 4.86
C LEU A 484 17.94 -32.84 3.50
N GLU A 485 17.48 -33.45 2.41
CA GLU A 485 17.83 -33.00 1.07
C GLU A 485 17.08 -31.72 0.65
N GLY A 486 17.78 -30.86 -0.11
CA GLY A 486 17.22 -29.62 -0.63
C GLY A 486 16.72 -28.65 0.44
N ASN A 487 15.52 -28.12 0.22
CA ASN A 487 14.78 -27.23 1.12
C ASN A 487 13.37 -27.76 1.43
N TYR A 488 13.14 -29.07 1.30
CA TYR A 488 11.82 -29.67 1.51
C TYR A 488 11.45 -29.75 2.99
N CYS A 489 10.17 -29.69 3.33
CA CYS A 489 9.69 -29.80 4.70
C CYS A 489 10.00 -31.19 5.29
N ARG A 490 10.46 -31.24 6.54
CA ARG A 490 10.85 -32.49 7.25
C ARG A 490 10.49 -32.39 8.73
N ASN A 491 10.50 -33.51 9.46
CA ASN A 491 10.33 -33.50 10.93
C ASN A 491 11.47 -34.23 11.67
N PRO A 492 12.71 -33.71 11.60
CA PRO A 492 13.90 -34.38 12.16
C PRO A 492 13.90 -34.46 13.69
N ASP A 493 13.16 -33.58 14.37
CA ASP A 493 13.07 -33.50 15.82
C ASP A 493 11.82 -34.18 16.42
N LYS A 494 11.05 -34.91 15.59
CA LYS A 494 9.84 -35.66 15.99
C LYS A 494 8.76 -34.78 16.63
N ASP A 495 8.64 -33.55 16.15
CA ASP A 495 7.67 -32.57 16.64
C ASP A 495 6.23 -33.05 16.39
N LYS A 496 5.45 -33.21 17.46
CA LYS A 496 4.04 -33.64 17.40
C LYS A 496 3.12 -32.72 16.59
N HIS A 497 3.60 -31.55 16.19
CA HIS A 497 2.89 -30.58 15.35
C HIS A 497 3.15 -30.75 13.84
N GLY A 498 4.01 -31.69 13.45
CA GLY A 498 4.22 -32.09 12.05
C GLY A 498 5.47 -31.49 11.39
N PRO A 499 5.67 -31.75 10.08
CA PRO A 499 6.82 -31.28 9.33
C PRO A 499 6.91 -29.75 9.25
N TRP A 500 8.14 -29.26 9.21
CA TRP A 500 8.49 -27.83 9.20
C TRP A 500 9.72 -27.60 8.31
N CYS A 501 10.10 -26.34 8.13
CA CYS A 501 11.37 -25.98 7.50
C CYS A 501 11.92 -24.66 8.06
N PHE A 502 13.21 -24.43 7.89
CA PHE A 502 13.76 -23.08 7.95
C PHE A 502 13.19 -22.24 6.81
N ALA A 503 12.91 -20.96 7.04
CA ALA A 503 12.29 -20.07 6.05
C ALA A 503 13.29 -19.00 5.59
N ASN A 504 13.23 -18.65 4.30
CA ASN A 504 14.12 -17.65 3.70
C ASN A 504 13.64 -16.21 4.01
N ASN A 505 13.59 -15.86 5.29
CA ASN A 505 13.13 -14.57 5.82
C ASN A 505 13.85 -14.25 7.14
N SER A 506 14.17 -12.98 7.40
CA SER A 506 14.85 -12.54 8.62
C SER A 506 13.93 -12.45 9.85
N ALA A 507 12.62 -12.28 9.67
CA ALA A 507 11.65 -12.26 10.75
C ALA A 507 11.27 -13.68 11.19
N ILE A 508 10.68 -14.47 10.27
CA ILE A 508 10.34 -15.87 10.52
C ILE A 508 11.52 -16.74 10.06
N ARG A 509 12.31 -17.24 11.01
CA ARG A 509 13.50 -18.07 10.75
C ARG A 509 13.16 -19.53 10.42
N TRP A 510 12.04 -20.02 10.94
CA TRP A 510 11.46 -21.33 10.67
C TRP A 510 9.95 -21.29 10.93
N ASP A 511 9.17 -22.14 10.26
CA ASP A 511 7.73 -22.32 10.47
C ASP A 511 7.28 -23.72 10.00
N TYR A 512 6.12 -24.17 10.48
CA TYR A 512 5.51 -25.45 10.05
C TYR A 512 5.08 -25.42 8.59
N CYS A 513 4.89 -26.58 7.98
CA CYS A 513 4.42 -26.70 6.60
C CYS A 513 2.98 -27.20 6.53
N ASN A 514 2.22 -26.69 5.54
CA ASN A 514 0.81 -27.02 5.35
C ASN A 514 0.65 -28.39 4.65
N ILE A 515 0.91 -29.46 5.40
CA ILE A 515 0.83 -30.86 4.97
C ILE A 515 -0.16 -31.58 5.89
N SER A 516 -1.08 -32.37 5.33
CA SER A 516 -2.10 -33.10 6.09
C SER A 516 -1.64 -34.51 6.52
N PRO A 517 -2.11 -35.06 7.66
CA PRO A 517 -1.93 -36.48 7.97
C PRO A 517 -2.68 -37.39 6.98
N CYS A 518 -2.12 -38.55 6.64
CA CYS A 518 -2.66 -39.43 5.59
C CYS A 518 -4.04 -40.05 5.91
N ASP A 519 -4.33 -40.36 7.18
CA ASP A 519 -5.62 -40.92 7.61
C ASP A 519 -6.20 -40.12 8.78
N SER A 520 -6.93 -39.06 8.45
CA SER A 520 -7.63 -38.21 9.43
C SER A 520 -8.68 -38.95 10.26
N SER A 521 -9.09 -40.17 9.85
CA SER A 521 -10.06 -41.02 10.53
C SER A 521 -9.46 -41.82 11.69
N LYS A 522 -8.12 -41.97 11.77
CA LYS A 522 -7.47 -42.84 12.76
C LYS A 522 -6.67 -42.13 13.85
N ASN A 523 -6.52 -40.80 13.80
CA ASN A 523 -5.97 -40.02 14.91
C ASN A 523 -6.98 -39.82 16.07
N THR A 524 -7.65 -40.91 16.46
CA THR A 524 -8.06 -41.09 17.85
C THR A 524 -6.76 -41.29 18.64
N ILE A 525 -6.17 -40.19 19.11
CA ILE A 525 -4.94 -40.19 19.91
C ILE A 525 -5.12 -41.26 21.00
N PRO A 526 -4.29 -42.33 21.04
CA PRO A 526 -4.32 -43.26 22.15
C PRO A 526 -4.15 -42.46 23.43
N MET A 527 -5.00 -42.70 24.43
CA MET A 527 -4.84 -42.06 25.74
C MET A 527 -3.55 -42.57 26.38
N VAL A 528 -2.43 -41.93 26.03
CA VAL A 528 -1.21 -41.94 26.82
C VAL A 528 -1.66 -41.53 28.21
N GLU A 529 -1.49 -42.44 29.17
CA GLU A 529 -1.97 -42.21 30.54
C GLU A 529 -1.42 -40.88 31.07
N PRO A 530 -2.22 -40.12 31.85
CA PRO A 530 -1.80 -38.83 32.36
C PRO A 530 -0.54 -39.02 33.22
N SER A 531 0.62 -38.70 32.64
CA SER A 531 1.91 -38.87 33.30
C SER A 531 1.87 -38.12 34.62
N SER A 532 2.10 -38.84 35.73
CA SER A 532 1.97 -38.37 37.12
C SER A 532 3.05 -37.37 37.54
N VAL A 533 3.62 -36.65 36.57
CA VAL A 533 4.61 -35.60 36.71
C VAL A 533 3.87 -34.29 36.95
N GLY A 534 3.90 -33.82 38.20
CA GLY A 534 3.41 -32.48 38.55
C GLY A 534 4.24 -31.39 37.87
N CYS A 535 3.62 -30.24 37.60
CA CYS A 535 4.29 -29.15 36.87
C CYS A 535 5.37 -28.39 37.66
N PHE A 536 5.52 -28.66 38.96
CA PHE A 536 6.43 -27.95 39.86
C PHE A 536 7.78 -28.66 39.97
N VAL A 537 8.86 -27.99 39.53
CA VAL A 537 10.19 -28.61 39.43
C VAL A 537 11.05 -28.26 40.65
N HIS A 538 10.86 -29.00 41.74
CA HIS A 538 11.64 -28.89 42.98
C HIS A 538 13.10 -29.34 42.78
N LYS A 539 13.95 -28.50 42.16
CA LYS A 539 15.40 -28.74 42.06
C LYS A 539 16.07 -28.53 43.42
N SER A 540 16.38 -29.60 44.12
CA SER A 540 17.04 -29.59 45.43
C SER A 540 18.55 -29.28 45.35
N THR A 541 18.93 -28.08 44.89
CA THR A 541 20.33 -27.61 44.89
C THR A 541 20.71 -27.04 46.26
N ARG A 542 21.36 -27.85 47.11
CA ARG A 542 22.03 -27.37 48.33
C ARG A 542 23.20 -26.45 47.97
N ILE A 543 23.10 -25.15 48.30
CA ILE A 543 24.25 -24.26 48.52
C ILE A 543 24.00 -23.45 49.79
N VAL A 544 25.06 -23.19 50.55
CA VAL A 544 25.07 -22.44 51.81
C VAL A 544 25.47 -20.98 51.55
N GLY A 545 24.85 -20.02 52.25
CA GLY A 545 25.36 -18.64 52.35
C GLY A 545 24.68 -17.58 51.47
N GLY A 546 23.66 -17.93 50.67
CA GLY A 546 22.86 -16.96 49.91
C GLY A 546 21.57 -16.56 50.64
N GLY A 547 21.34 -15.25 50.81
CA GLY A 547 20.05 -14.72 51.27
C GLY A 547 18.99 -14.81 50.17
N HIS A 548 17.72 -15.03 50.55
CA HIS A 548 16.62 -15.09 49.59
C HIS A 548 16.13 -13.69 49.22
N VAL A 549 15.97 -13.40 47.93
CA VAL A 549 15.30 -12.19 47.42
C VAL A 549 13.81 -12.51 47.27
N GLY A 550 12.93 -11.69 47.83
CA GLY A 550 11.48 -11.90 47.79
C GLY A 550 10.90 -11.60 46.40
N ILE A 551 10.18 -12.55 45.81
CA ILE A 551 9.54 -12.39 44.50
C ILE A 551 8.29 -11.50 44.61
N SER A 552 8.39 -10.27 44.13
CA SER A 552 7.27 -9.34 43.93
C SER A 552 6.17 -10.00 43.08
N ASP A 553 4.93 -10.06 43.60
CA ASP A 553 3.82 -10.75 42.94
C ASP A 553 3.42 -9.99 41.66
N GLY A 554 3.24 -10.72 40.55
CA GLY A 554 2.96 -10.12 39.23
C GLY A 554 4.15 -9.49 38.49
N SER A 555 5.40 -9.57 38.97
CA SER A 555 6.57 -8.92 38.33
C SER A 555 7.01 -9.51 36.97
N TRP A 556 6.37 -10.58 36.51
CA TRP A 556 6.49 -11.12 35.15
C TRP A 556 5.43 -10.57 34.19
N MET A 557 4.51 -9.73 34.67
CA MET A 557 3.43 -9.18 33.85
C MET A 557 3.96 -8.20 32.81
N VAL A 558 3.44 -8.34 31.60
CA VAL A 558 3.78 -7.50 30.46
C VAL A 558 2.52 -6.83 29.93
N SER A 559 2.59 -5.51 29.76
CA SER A 559 1.57 -4.73 29.08
C SER A 559 1.96 -4.56 27.62
N ILE A 560 1.20 -5.18 26.71
CA ILE A 560 1.33 -4.97 25.27
C ILE A 560 0.40 -3.81 24.92
N GLN A 561 0.99 -2.66 24.61
CA GLN A 561 0.25 -1.48 24.17
C GLN A 561 0.16 -1.43 22.64
N LYS A 562 -0.92 -0.82 22.15
CA LYS A 562 -1.10 -0.42 20.77
C LYS A 562 -1.46 1.08 20.73
N GLY A 563 -0.59 1.91 20.16
CA GLY A 563 -0.58 3.34 20.48
C GLY A 563 -0.22 3.54 21.96
N SER A 564 -0.91 4.43 22.68
CA SER A 564 -0.77 4.56 24.15
C SER A 564 -1.72 3.64 24.95
N ILE A 565 -2.57 2.86 24.28
CA ILE A 565 -3.63 2.07 24.93
C ILE A 565 -3.16 0.64 25.21
N HIS A 566 -3.36 0.14 26.42
CA HIS A 566 -3.17 -1.27 26.76
C HIS A 566 -4.15 -2.16 25.96
N TRP A 567 -3.58 -3.08 25.18
CA TRP A 567 -4.31 -3.90 24.21
C TRP A 567 -4.40 -5.36 24.64
N CYS A 568 -3.30 -5.92 25.15
CA CYS A 568 -3.23 -7.28 25.69
C CYS A 568 -2.24 -7.38 26.86
N GLY A 569 -2.47 -8.36 27.72
CA GLY A 569 -1.46 -8.89 28.61
C GLY A 569 -0.44 -9.78 27.90
N GLY A 570 0.69 -9.99 28.57
CA GLY A 570 1.69 -10.99 28.24
C GLY A 570 2.45 -11.40 29.49
N SER A 571 3.37 -12.36 29.36
CA SER A 571 4.21 -12.84 30.47
C SER A 571 5.66 -13.02 30.06
N LEU A 572 6.59 -12.40 30.78
CA LEU A 572 8.02 -12.53 30.55
C LEU A 572 8.49 -13.93 30.99
N ILE A 573 8.85 -14.79 30.03
CA ILE A 573 9.30 -16.18 30.29
C ILE A 573 10.82 -16.35 30.15
N ARG A 574 11.49 -15.40 29.50
CA ARG A 574 12.95 -15.15 29.48
C ARG A 574 13.19 -13.66 29.24
N GLU A 575 14.40 -13.16 29.45
CA GLU A 575 14.71 -11.72 29.31
C GLU A 575 14.34 -11.15 27.93
N GLU A 576 14.48 -11.92 26.84
CA GLU A 576 14.07 -11.53 25.49
C GLU A 576 12.64 -11.95 25.08
N TRP A 577 11.91 -12.73 25.89
CA TRP A 577 10.75 -13.51 25.41
C TRP A 577 9.49 -13.35 26.24
N VAL A 578 8.41 -12.95 25.59
CA VAL A 578 7.07 -12.76 26.17
C VAL A 578 6.07 -13.76 25.57
N LEU A 579 5.33 -14.49 26.41
CA LEU A 579 4.23 -15.36 26.00
C LEU A 579 2.90 -14.56 26.00
N THR A 580 2.03 -14.77 25.01
CA THR A 580 0.72 -14.06 24.88
C THR A 580 -0.24 -14.79 23.91
N ASP A 581 -1.46 -14.27 23.72
CA ASP A 581 -2.43 -14.77 22.72
C ASP A 581 -2.06 -14.27 21.32
N ARG A 582 -2.05 -15.19 20.36
CA ARG A 582 -1.88 -14.92 18.93
C ARG A 582 -2.91 -13.92 18.39
N GLN A 583 -4.10 -13.86 18.96
CA GLN A 583 -5.18 -12.94 18.57
C GLN A 583 -4.90 -11.48 18.96
N CYS A 584 -3.91 -11.22 19.80
CA CYS A 584 -3.41 -9.86 20.04
C CYS A 584 -2.77 -9.22 18.79
N PHE A 585 -2.47 -10.01 17.76
CA PHE A 585 -1.82 -9.57 16.52
C PHE A 585 -2.67 -9.93 15.29
N SER A 586 -2.66 -9.07 14.28
CA SER A 586 -3.44 -9.27 13.05
C SER A 586 -2.97 -10.46 12.20
N SER A 587 -1.68 -10.77 12.20
CA SER A 587 -1.07 -11.86 11.42
C SER A 587 0.16 -12.43 12.16
N CYS A 588 0.87 -13.37 11.53
CA CYS A 588 2.18 -13.83 12.02
C CYS A 588 3.35 -12.92 11.59
N VAL A 589 3.09 -11.95 10.72
CA VAL A 589 4.01 -10.88 10.33
C VAL A 589 3.25 -9.55 10.41
N PRO A 590 2.86 -9.10 11.62
CA PRO A 590 2.13 -7.85 11.79
C PRO A 590 3.07 -6.66 11.58
N ASP A 591 2.51 -5.49 11.28
CA ASP A 591 3.26 -4.24 11.46
C ASP A 591 3.44 -4.00 12.97
N LEU A 592 4.70 -3.91 13.40
CA LEU A 592 5.09 -3.75 14.81
C LEU A 592 5.32 -2.27 15.19
N SER A 593 5.24 -1.33 14.25
CA SER A 593 5.51 0.10 14.50
C SER A 593 4.55 0.71 15.53
N GLU A 594 3.26 0.31 15.49
CA GLU A 594 2.19 0.74 16.40
C GLU A 594 2.25 0.09 17.81
N TYR A 595 3.08 -0.95 18.00
CA TYR A 595 3.08 -1.76 19.22
C TYR A 595 4.25 -1.39 20.16
N ARG A 596 4.00 -1.48 21.47
CA ARG A 596 5.03 -1.36 22.52
C ARG A 596 4.84 -2.40 23.61
N VAL A 597 5.95 -2.80 24.22
CA VAL A 597 5.98 -3.69 25.37
C VAL A 597 6.47 -2.91 26.58
N TRP A 598 5.66 -2.90 27.64
CA TRP A 598 6.00 -2.33 28.94
C TRP A 598 6.12 -3.44 29.99
N LEU A 599 7.22 -3.39 30.75
CA LEU A 599 7.48 -4.27 31.89
C LEU A 599 7.64 -3.47 33.17
N GLY A 600 7.33 -4.08 34.32
CA GLY A 600 7.52 -3.48 35.64
C GLY A 600 6.51 -2.38 36.01
N VAL A 601 5.49 -2.15 35.17
CA VAL A 601 4.38 -1.23 35.45
C VAL A 601 3.28 -1.93 36.24
N THR A 602 2.63 -1.20 37.16
CA THR A 602 1.48 -1.69 37.94
C THR A 602 0.22 -0.90 37.62
N ASP A 603 0.35 0.42 37.55
CA ASP A 603 -0.63 1.38 37.00
C ASP A 603 -0.26 1.72 35.54
N ILE A 604 -1.23 1.66 34.64
CA ILE A 604 -1.06 1.92 33.19
C ILE A 604 -1.69 3.24 32.71
N ARG A 605 -2.13 4.13 33.61
CA ARG A 605 -2.69 5.44 33.25
C ARG A 605 -1.64 6.39 32.67
N GLU A 606 -2.08 7.30 31.80
CA GLU A 606 -1.22 8.34 31.21
C GLU A 606 -0.77 9.38 32.26
N GLY A 607 0.45 9.25 32.79
CA GLY A 607 1.10 10.27 33.61
C GLY A 607 2.11 9.71 34.63
N PRO A 608 3.35 10.24 34.72
CA PRO A 608 4.36 9.74 35.66
C PRO A 608 3.99 10.12 37.10
N PRO A 609 4.05 9.15 38.04
CA PRO A 609 5.30 9.02 38.80
C PRO A 609 6.04 7.69 38.62
N ASP A 610 5.32 6.57 38.47
CA ASP A 610 5.90 5.21 38.65
C ASP A 610 6.52 4.63 37.36
N TRP A 611 6.26 5.25 36.20
CA TRP A 611 6.96 4.95 34.93
C TRP A 611 8.48 5.12 35.03
N SER A 612 8.99 5.81 36.05
CA SER A 612 10.41 5.90 36.40
C SER A 612 11.07 4.54 36.69
N LYS A 613 10.28 3.49 36.96
CA LYS A 613 10.73 2.09 37.15
C LYS A 613 10.28 1.16 36.02
N GLY A 614 9.49 1.65 35.07
CA GLY A 614 8.98 0.87 33.95
C GLY A 614 10.01 0.75 32.83
N GLN A 615 9.94 -0.31 32.04
CA GLN A 615 10.82 -0.53 30.89
C GLN A 615 10.02 -0.59 29.59
N GLU A 616 10.23 0.39 28.70
CA GLU A 616 9.73 0.35 27.32
C GLU A 616 10.69 -0.47 26.45
N VAL A 617 10.14 -1.45 25.73
CA VAL A 617 10.84 -2.28 24.76
C VAL A 617 10.01 -2.42 23.48
N SER A 618 10.66 -2.35 22.32
CA SER A 618 10.04 -2.66 21.03
C SER A 618 10.04 -4.18 20.76
N ILE A 619 9.01 -4.67 20.06
CA ILE A 619 8.96 -6.05 19.59
C ILE A 619 9.85 -6.16 18.34
N ALA A 620 10.75 -7.14 18.30
CA ALA A 620 11.55 -7.45 17.11
C ALA A 620 10.86 -8.49 16.21
N ASN A 621 10.15 -9.47 16.78
CA ASN A 621 9.46 -10.51 16.03
C ASN A 621 8.28 -11.12 16.80
N VAL A 622 7.33 -11.71 16.05
CA VAL A 622 6.22 -12.53 16.58
C VAL A 622 6.34 -13.94 16.03
N VAL A 623 6.50 -14.93 16.90
CA VAL A 623 6.59 -16.35 16.54
C VAL A 623 5.25 -17.01 16.89
N CYS A 624 4.55 -17.48 15.87
CA CYS A 624 3.23 -18.11 15.99
C CYS A 624 3.31 -19.56 16.45
N GLY A 625 2.48 -19.92 17.43
CA GLY A 625 2.29 -21.30 17.86
C GLY A 625 1.77 -22.22 16.75
N PRO A 626 1.78 -23.55 16.99
CA PRO A 626 1.21 -24.55 16.07
C PRO A 626 -0.25 -24.28 15.70
N ASP A 627 -0.73 -24.89 14.62
CA ASP A 627 -2.11 -24.65 14.15
C ASP A 627 -3.17 -25.10 15.18
N GLY A 628 -4.25 -24.34 15.26
CA GLY A 628 -5.25 -24.44 16.32
C GLY A 628 -4.81 -23.92 17.70
N SER A 629 -3.51 -23.68 17.92
CA SER A 629 -3.05 -22.97 19.11
C SER A 629 -3.21 -21.47 18.93
N SER A 630 -3.89 -20.82 19.88
CA SER A 630 -4.01 -19.37 19.95
C SER A 630 -2.75 -18.74 20.55
N LEU A 631 -1.57 -19.36 20.41
CA LEU A 631 -0.38 -19.03 21.19
C LEU A 631 0.61 -18.19 20.37
N ALA A 632 1.24 -17.20 20.99
CA ALA A 632 2.34 -16.45 20.39
C ALA A 632 3.49 -16.22 21.38
N LEU A 633 4.69 -16.16 20.83
CA LEU A 633 5.92 -15.73 21.49
C LEU A 633 6.41 -14.45 20.84
N LEU A 634 6.61 -13.40 21.63
CA LEU A 634 7.22 -12.15 21.18
C LEU A 634 8.71 -12.22 21.49
N ARG A 635 9.57 -11.94 20.51
CA ARG A 635 10.97 -11.60 20.77
C ARG A 635 11.07 -10.09 20.92
N LEU A 636 11.61 -9.64 22.05
CA LEU A 636 11.94 -8.25 22.32
C LEU A 636 13.17 -7.82 21.49
N SER A 637 13.30 -6.53 21.19
CA SER A 637 14.44 -5.99 20.43
C SER A 637 15.72 -5.79 21.24
N LYS A 638 15.63 -5.99 22.56
CA LYS A 638 16.69 -5.95 23.56
C LYS A 638 16.21 -6.80 24.75
N PRO A 639 17.09 -7.46 25.52
CA PRO A 639 16.70 -8.10 26.77
C PRO A 639 16.06 -7.09 27.74
N ALA A 640 15.03 -7.52 28.47
CA ALA A 640 14.54 -6.80 29.64
C ALA A 640 15.61 -6.81 30.74
N LEU A 641 15.86 -5.66 31.36
CA LEU A 641 16.87 -5.52 32.41
C LEU A 641 16.32 -6.08 33.74
N PRO A 642 17.10 -6.84 34.51
CA PRO A 642 16.69 -7.27 35.85
C PRO A 642 16.39 -6.07 36.78
N ALA A 643 15.25 -6.11 37.46
CA ALA A 643 14.83 -5.09 38.42
C ALA A 643 13.85 -5.69 39.44
N ASP A 644 13.67 -5.06 40.61
CA ASP A 644 12.79 -5.56 41.69
C ASP A 644 11.33 -5.79 41.26
N ASN A 645 10.91 -5.13 40.17
CA ASN A 645 9.59 -5.20 39.54
C ASN A 645 9.57 -5.97 38.20
N VAL A 646 10.69 -6.52 37.73
CA VAL A 646 10.81 -7.22 36.44
C VAL A 646 11.53 -8.57 36.62
N HIS A 647 10.75 -9.65 36.65
CA HIS A 647 11.22 -11.03 36.79
C HIS A 647 10.67 -11.95 35.69
N THR A 648 11.29 -13.11 35.50
CA THR A 648 10.78 -14.15 34.59
C THR A 648 9.90 -15.17 35.32
N ILE A 649 8.79 -15.59 34.70
CA ILE A 649 7.94 -16.68 35.24
C ILE A 649 8.44 -18.04 34.76
N GLN A 650 8.41 -19.05 35.64
CA GLN A 650 8.89 -20.39 35.29
C GLN A 650 7.95 -21.09 34.31
N LEU A 651 8.53 -21.73 33.30
CA LEU A 651 7.81 -22.59 32.36
C LEU A 651 7.57 -23.99 32.95
N PRO A 652 6.42 -24.62 32.66
CA PRO A 652 6.08 -25.95 33.12
C PRO A 652 6.86 -27.04 32.37
N LEU A 653 6.98 -28.22 32.99
CA LEU A 653 7.43 -29.43 32.29
C LEU A 653 6.47 -29.77 31.14
N ALA A 654 7.02 -30.23 30.02
CA ALA A 654 6.20 -30.61 28.87
C ALA A 654 5.31 -31.83 29.19
N GLY A 655 4.01 -31.68 28.95
CA GLY A 655 3.02 -32.73 29.22
C GLY A 655 2.61 -32.91 30.69
N CYS A 656 3.13 -32.10 31.62
CA CYS A 656 2.70 -32.16 33.02
C CYS A 656 1.21 -31.83 33.19
N SER A 657 0.65 -32.26 34.31
CA SER A 657 -0.75 -31.99 34.67
C SER A 657 -0.86 -31.20 35.97
N ILE A 658 -1.95 -30.43 36.10
CA ILE A 658 -2.38 -29.77 37.33
C ILE A 658 -3.67 -30.47 37.82
N PRO A 659 -3.79 -30.83 39.11
CA PRO A 659 -5.00 -31.41 39.66
C PRO A 659 -6.23 -30.50 39.52
N GLU A 660 -7.41 -31.10 39.40
CA GLU A 660 -8.68 -30.37 39.52
C GLU A 660 -8.84 -29.84 40.96
N GLY A 661 -9.31 -28.60 41.10
CA GLY A 661 -9.43 -27.91 42.38
C GLY A 661 -8.18 -27.16 42.86
N THR A 662 -7.00 -27.34 42.24
CA THR A 662 -5.83 -26.50 42.53
C THR A 662 -6.15 -25.02 42.27
N ILE A 663 -5.86 -24.14 43.23
CA ILE A 663 -6.09 -22.70 43.11
C ILE A 663 -4.91 -22.07 42.35
N CYS A 664 -5.21 -21.37 41.26
CA CYS A 664 -4.23 -20.69 40.44
C CYS A 664 -4.68 -19.25 40.15
N LYS A 665 -3.75 -18.29 40.18
CA LYS A 665 -4.04 -16.87 40.01
C LYS A 665 -4.02 -16.49 38.54
N MET A 666 -5.06 -15.81 38.08
CA MET A 666 -5.05 -15.04 36.83
C MET A 666 -4.65 -13.60 37.14
N TYR A 667 -3.83 -12.97 36.30
CA TYR A 667 -3.34 -11.59 36.45
C TYR A 667 -3.64 -10.75 35.21
N GLY A 668 -4.02 -9.48 35.39
CA GLY A 668 -4.27 -8.56 34.27
C GLY A 668 -4.80 -7.16 34.63
N TRP A 669 -4.98 -6.35 33.58
CA TRP A 669 -5.58 -5.00 33.61
C TRP A 669 -6.94 -4.99 32.90
N GLY A 670 -7.73 -6.04 33.11
CA GLY A 670 -9.03 -6.20 32.49
C GLY A 670 -10.10 -5.26 33.04
N GLU A 671 -11.10 -4.97 32.21
CA GLU A 671 -12.24 -4.11 32.58
C GLU A 671 -13.05 -4.73 33.73
N THR A 672 -13.27 -4.00 34.81
CA THR A 672 -14.01 -4.48 35.99
C THR A 672 -15.49 -4.07 35.99
N LYS A 673 -16.09 -3.97 34.80
CA LYS A 673 -17.53 -3.69 34.57
C LYS A 673 -18.04 -2.48 35.36
N GLY A 674 -17.24 -1.41 35.41
CA GLY A 674 -17.63 -0.12 35.99
C GLY A 674 -17.22 0.15 37.44
N THR A 675 -16.30 -0.61 38.05
CA THR A 675 -15.76 -0.24 39.38
C THR A 675 -14.62 0.80 39.33
N GLY A 676 -14.31 1.36 38.15
CA GLY A 676 -13.53 2.60 38.00
C GLY A 676 -12.04 2.52 38.36
N GLN A 677 -11.42 1.36 38.19
CA GLN A 677 -9.99 1.13 38.50
C GLN A 677 -9.32 0.23 37.45
N ASP A 678 -9.75 0.30 36.18
CA ASP A 678 -9.41 -0.67 35.13
C ASP A 678 -7.92 -0.66 34.74
N ASP A 679 -7.18 0.37 35.17
CA ASP A 679 -5.78 0.59 34.85
C ASP A 679 -4.77 0.09 35.91
N ILE A 680 -5.24 -0.55 36.98
CA ILE A 680 -4.37 -1.10 38.05
C ILE A 680 -4.33 -2.63 37.94
N LEU A 681 -3.12 -3.21 37.96
CA LEU A 681 -2.89 -4.65 37.89
C LEU A 681 -3.64 -5.38 39.01
N LYS A 682 -4.49 -6.34 38.64
CA LYS A 682 -5.28 -7.16 39.56
C LYS A 682 -4.92 -8.63 39.43
N ALA A 683 -5.26 -9.40 40.46
CA ALA A 683 -5.18 -10.86 40.46
C ALA A 683 -6.49 -11.48 40.99
N VAL A 684 -6.85 -12.67 40.52
CA VAL A 684 -8.03 -13.43 40.97
C VAL A 684 -7.77 -14.93 41.08
N ASP A 685 -8.23 -15.54 42.17
CA ASP A 685 -7.99 -16.95 42.53
C ASP A 685 -9.00 -17.91 41.85
N LEU A 686 -8.57 -18.55 40.77
CA LEU A 686 -9.37 -19.45 39.95
C LEU A 686 -9.00 -20.92 40.23
N PRO A 687 -9.93 -21.77 40.73
CA PRO A 687 -9.70 -23.21 40.80
C PRO A 687 -9.61 -23.81 39.39
N ILE A 688 -8.64 -24.71 39.15
CA ILE A 688 -8.57 -25.52 37.92
C ILE A 688 -9.79 -26.43 37.83
N VAL A 689 -10.37 -26.53 36.63
CA VAL A 689 -11.52 -27.39 36.29
C VAL A 689 -11.10 -28.36 35.20
N SER A 690 -11.40 -29.65 35.35
CA SER A 690 -10.97 -30.68 34.39
C SER A 690 -11.65 -30.52 33.03
N ASN A 691 -10.97 -30.95 31.96
CA ASN A 691 -11.52 -30.87 30.60
C ASN A 691 -12.78 -31.74 30.40
N ALA A 692 -13.08 -32.68 31.30
CA ALA A 692 -14.38 -33.35 31.37
C ALA A 692 -15.46 -32.40 31.94
N ARG A 693 -15.27 -31.93 33.18
CA ARG A 693 -16.22 -31.05 33.88
C ARG A 693 -16.44 -29.72 33.16
N CYS A 694 -15.40 -29.19 32.51
CA CYS A 694 -15.48 -27.97 31.73
C CYS A 694 -16.40 -28.12 30.50
N ARG A 695 -16.36 -29.27 29.79
CA ARG A 695 -17.28 -29.53 28.66
C ARG A 695 -18.74 -29.62 29.13
N GLU A 696 -18.98 -30.22 30.28
CA GLU A 696 -20.31 -30.32 30.91
C GLU A 696 -20.88 -28.94 31.29
N LEU A 697 -20.08 -28.09 31.95
CA LEU A 697 -20.47 -26.72 32.32
C LEU A 697 -20.70 -25.80 31.09
N HIS A 698 -20.02 -26.09 29.98
CA HIS A 698 -20.27 -25.47 28.67
C HIS A 698 -21.33 -26.22 27.82
N ARG A 699 -22.13 -27.10 28.43
CA ARG A 699 -23.27 -27.85 27.84
C ARG A 699 -22.92 -28.68 26.60
N GLY A 700 -21.67 -29.16 26.49
CA GLY A 700 -21.20 -29.92 25.32
C GLY A 700 -20.94 -29.08 24.06
N ASN A 701 -21.31 -27.80 24.03
CA ASN A 701 -21.18 -26.88 22.89
C ASN A 701 -19.72 -26.43 22.61
N LEU A 702 -18.73 -27.19 23.06
CA LEU A 702 -17.31 -26.84 23.03
C LEU A 702 -16.43 -28.08 22.95
N HIS A 703 -15.63 -28.19 21.88
CA HIS A 703 -14.67 -29.26 21.68
C HIS A 703 -13.37 -29.01 22.44
N ILE A 704 -13.41 -29.17 23.77
CA ILE A 704 -12.25 -28.97 24.65
C ILE A 704 -11.36 -30.21 24.63
N THR A 705 -10.12 -30.05 24.17
CA THR A 705 -9.07 -31.08 24.16
C THR A 705 -7.88 -30.64 25.03
N ASN A 706 -6.86 -31.50 25.14
CA ASN A 706 -5.63 -31.24 25.90
C ASN A 706 -4.83 -29.99 25.42
N THR A 707 -5.21 -29.37 24.30
CA THR A 707 -4.73 -28.05 23.85
C THR A 707 -5.20 -26.88 24.73
N LYS A 708 -6.24 -27.08 25.54
CA LYS A 708 -6.85 -26.09 26.44
C LYS A 708 -6.88 -26.60 27.88
N ILE A 709 -6.93 -25.66 28.82
CA ILE A 709 -7.14 -25.88 30.26
C ILE A 709 -8.23 -24.91 30.73
N CYS A 710 -9.03 -25.30 31.73
CA CYS A 710 -10.10 -24.47 32.26
C CYS A 710 -9.86 -24.08 33.73
N ALA A 711 -10.31 -22.89 34.12
CA ALA A 711 -10.26 -22.44 35.52
C ALA A 711 -11.42 -21.49 35.87
N GLY A 712 -11.81 -21.43 37.14
CA GLY A 712 -12.83 -20.53 37.65
C GLY A 712 -14.25 -21.11 37.57
N GLY A 713 -15.23 -20.26 37.23
CA GLY A 713 -16.66 -20.62 37.18
C GLY A 713 -17.45 -20.22 38.43
N LYS A 714 -16.79 -19.68 39.46
CA LYS A 714 -17.46 -18.95 40.55
C LYS A 714 -18.23 -17.73 40.00
N ARG A 715 -19.20 -17.24 40.76
CA ARG A 715 -20.00 -16.06 40.37
C ARG A 715 -19.18 -14.77 40.57
N ASN A 716 -19.19 -13.89 39.57
CA ASN A 716 -18.50 -12.58 39.53
C ASN A 716 -16.96 -12.61 39.49
N GLU A 717 -16.32 -13.78 39.39
CA GLU A 717 -14.86 -13.93 39.27
C GLU A 717 -14.47 -14.46 37.88
N GLY A 718 -13.42 -13.90 37.26
CA GLY A 718 -12.82 -14.43 36.02
C GLY A 718 -12.32 -13.36 35.05
N VAL A 719 -11.80 -13.83 33.92
CA VAL A 719 -11.22 -13.05 32.81
C VAL A 719 -12.25 -12.10 32.16
N CYS A 720 -11.83 -10.88 31.83
CA CYS A 720 -12.59 -9.90 31.05
C CYS A 720 -11.86 -9.44 29.78
N GLU A 721 -12.31 -8.34 29.17
CA GLU A 721 -11.63 -7.72 28.03
C GLU A 721 -10.35 -7.02 28.49
N ARG A 722 -9.34 -6.95 27.60
CA ARG A 722 -7.93 -6.55 27.85
C ARG A 722 -7.06 -7.53 28.66
N ASP A 723 -7.64 -8.42 29.48
CA ASP A 723 -6.90 -9.50 30.16
C ASP A 723 -6.26 -10.53 29.19
N TYR A 724 -6.57 -10.47 27.90
CA TYR A 724 -6.17 -11.45 26.87
C TYR A 724 -4.66 -11.52 26.71
N GLY A 725 -4.11 -12.74 26.61
CA GLY A 725 -2.66 -12.98 26.62
C GLY A 725 -2.01 -12.98 28.02
N GLY A 726 -2.73 -12.59 29.06
CA GLY A 726 -2.27 -12.65 30.46
C GLY A 726 -2.15 -14.09 31.01
N PRO A 727 -1.36 -14.30 32.08
CA PRO A 727 -1.06 -15.62 32.63
C PRO A 727 -2.08 -16.11 33.66
N LEU A 728 -2.39 -17.40 33.55
CA LEU A 728 -2.84 -18.22 34.67
C LEU A 728 -1.61 -18.90 35.29
N VAL A 729 -1.28 -18.54 36.53
CA VAL A 729 -0.11 -19.01 37.29
C VAL A 729 -0.57 -19.90 38.44
N CYS A 730 -0.04 -21.11 38.54
CA CYS A 730 -0.19 -21.94 39.73
C CYS A 730 1.06 -21.80 40.61
N GLN A 731 0.90 -21.93 41.93
CA GLN A 731 1.98 -21.82 42.91
C GLN A 731 2.03 -23.08 43.80
N ASP A 732 3.24 -23.58 44.06
CA ASP A 732 3.54 -24.65 45.03
C ASP A 732 4.80 -24.27 45.82
N GLY A 733 4.65 -24.10 47.13
CA GLY A 733 5.65 -23.40 47.94
C GLY A 733 5.96 -22.01 47.36
N ASP A 734 7.24 -21.71 47.15
CA ASP A 734 7.71 -20.48 46.48
C ASP A 734 7.75 -20.59 44.93
N ILE A 735 7.51 -21.77 44.36
CA ILE A 735 7.61 -22.01 42.92
C ILE A 735 6.31 -21.57 42.23
N ARG A 736 6.41 -20.56 41.37
CA ARG A 736 5.33 -20.05 40.52
C ARG A 736 5.54 -20.48 39.06
N VAL A 737 4.53 -21.12 38.46
CA VAL A 737 4.59 -21.69 37.11
C VAL A 737 3.42 -21.19 36.26
N ILE A 738 3.70 -20.71 35.04
CA ILE A 738 2.66 -20.34 34.08
C ILE A 738 2.04 -21.60 33.45
N VAL A 739 0.76 -21.87 33.75
CA VAL A 739 0.05 -23.05 33.25
C VAL A 739 -0.92 -22.72 32.12
N GLY A 740 -1.39 -21.47 32.06
CA GLY A 740 -2.37 -21.02 31.08
C GLY A 740 -2.08 -19.63 30.53
N VAL A 741 -2.55 -19.38 29.32
CA VAL A 741 -2.64 -18.04 28.70
C VAL A 741 -4.10 -17.77 28.37
N SER A 742 -4.63 -16.62 28.77
CA SER A 742 -6.03 -16.23 28.52
C SER A 742 -6.28 -16.00 27.02
N VAL A 743 -7.43 -16.44 26.50
CA VAL A 743 -7.78 -16.30 25.07
C VAL A 743 -8.94 -15.35 24.81
N HIS A 744 -8.87 -14.66 23.68
CA HIS A 744 -9.92 -13.76 23.20
C HIS A 744 -11.25 -14.47 22.88
N GLY A 745 -12.38 -13.75 23.01
CA GLY A 745 -13.56 -14.00 22.16
C GLY A 745 -14.83 -14.62 22.77
N ARG A 746 -15.13 -14.51 24.09
CA ARG A 746 -16.45 -14.90 24.65
C ARG A 746 -17.13 -13.90 25.60
N GLY A 747 -16.52 -12.73 25.82
CA GLY A 747 -17.00 -11.73 26.77
C GLY A 747 -16.78 -12.13 28.24
N CYS A 748 -16.79 -11.14 29.12
CA CYS A 748 -16.26 -11.26 30.48
C CYS A 748 -17.04 -12.15 31.44
N ALA A 749 -16.30 -12.97 32.22
CA ALA A 749 -16.72 -13.70 33.42
C ALA A 749 -18.23 -13.99 33.53
N ARG A 750 -18.66 -15.15 33.01
CA ARG A 750 -20.05 -15.63 33.06
C ARG A 750 -20.24 -16.54 34.27
N ALA A 751 -21.28 -16.32 35.06
CA ALA A 751 -21.56 -17.14 36.24
C ALA A 751 -21.74 -18.62 35.87
N ASN A 752 -21.17 -19.51 36.68
CA ASN A 752 -21.19 -20.98 36.51
C ASN A 752 -20.53 -21.50 35.21
N GLN A 753 -19.71 -20.68 34.52
CA GLN A 753 -18.93 -21.11 33.37
C GLN A 753 -17.44 -20.81 33.58
N PRO A 754 -16.55 -21.82 33.62
CA PRO A 754 -15.11 -21.59 33.78
C PRO A 754 -14.53 -20.93 32.54
N ALA A 755 -13.54 -20.06 32.76
CA ALA A 755 -12.73 -19.46 31.71
C ALA A 755 -11.82 -20.52 31.07
N ILE A 756 -11.50 -20.33 29.80
CA ILE A 756 -10.72 -21.26 28.98
C ILE A 756 -9.39 -20.58 28.65
N PHE A 757 -8.31 -21.33 28.81
CA PHE A 757 -6.94 -20.89 28.59
C PHE A 757 -6.23 -21.83 27.61
N ILE A 758 -5.15 -21.37 26.98
CA ILE A 758 -4.22 -22.23 26.24
C ILE A 758 -3.45 -23.08 27.26
N ASN A 759 -3.36 -24.40 27.07
CA ASN A 759 -2.62 -25.27 27.97
C ASN A 759 -1.09 -25.14 27.75
N VAL A 760 -0.39 -24.34 28.57
CA VAL A 760 1.05 -24.09 28.40
C VAL A 760 1.89 -25.37 28.57
N PRO A 761 1.63 -26.27 29.54
CA PRO A 761 2.23 -27.61 29.60
C PRO A 761 2.16 -28.40 28.28
N PHE A 762 1.08 -28.26 27.51
CA PHE A 762 0.95 -28.93 26.22
C PHE A 762 1.89 -28.31 25.15
N TYR A 763 2.11 -27.00 25.16
CA TYR A 763 2.94 -26.31 24.17
C TYR A 763 4.41 -26.07 24.60
N ALA A 764 4.81 -26.47 25.82
CA ALA A 764 6.16 -26.24 26.34
C ALA A 764 7.28 -26.76 25.42
N GLN A 765 7.10 -27.92 24.76
CA GLN A 765 8.03 -28.44 23.74
C GLN A 765 8.27 -27.44 22.59
N TRP A 766 7.20 -26.85 22.05
CA TRP A 766 7.29 -25.82 21.01
C TRP A 766 7.99 -24.55 21.54
N ILE A 767 7.70 -24.13 22.77
CA ILE A 767 8.36 -22.97 23.40
C ILE A 767 9.89 -23.21 23.49
N TYR A 768 10.32 -24.38 23.94
CA TYR A 768 11.75 -24.74 23.98
C TYR A 768 12.38 -24.85 22.57
N LYS A 769 11.63 -25.32 21.56
CA LYS A 769 12.07 -25.36 20.15
C LYS A 769 12.28 -23.95 19.58
N VAL A 770 11.38 -23.00 19.87
CA VAL A 770 11.56 -21.59 19.49
C VAL A 770 12.85 -21.02 20.10
N PHE A 771 13.11 -21.27 21.38
CA PHE A 771 14.36 -20.84 22.02
C PHE A 771 15.62 -21.44 21.40
N ARG A 772 15.57 -22.68 20.89
CA ARG A 772 16.71 -23.32 20.20
C ARG A 772 17.03 -22.64 18.87
N HIS A 773 16.02 -22.40 18.04
CA HIS A 773 16.23 -21.89 16.67
C HIS A 773 16.26 -20.35 16.56
N TYR A 774 15.99 -19.63 17.64
CA TYR A 774 16.23 -18.18 17.75
C TYR A 774 17.32 -17.87 18.81
N PRO A 775 18.60 -18.26 18.61
CA PRO A 775 19.69 -17.90 19.51
C PRO A 775 19.86 -16.38 19.70
N ASN A 776 20.49 -16.04 20.82
CA ASN A 776 20.89 -14.69 21.21
C ASN A 776 22.04 -14.20 20.29
N PRO A 777 21.99 -12.98 19.72
CA PRO A 777 23.13 -12.42 18.97
C PRO A 777 24.43 -12.35 19.79
N ASP A 778 24.36 -12.17 21.12
CA ASP A 778 25.53 -12.03 22.00
C ASP A 778 26.17 -13.38 22.40
N ALA A 779 26.03 -14.41 21.55
CA ALA A 779 26.52 -15.78 21.77
C ALA A 779 27.56 -16.22 20.72
N VAL A 780 28.30 -15.26 20.14
CA VAL A 780 29.34 -15.43 19.12
C VAL A 780 30.58 -14.61 19.49
#